data_AF-A0A2K8U896-F1
#
_entry.id   AF-A0A2K8U896-F1
#
_cell.length_a   1.000
_cell.length_b   1.000
_cell.length_c   1.000
_cell.angle_alpha   90.00
_cell.angle_beta   90.00
_cell.angle_gamma   90.00
#
_symmetry.space_group_name_H-M   'P 1'
#
loop_
_entity.id
_entity.type
_entity.pdbx_description
1 polymer ?
#
loop_
_entity_poly.entity_id
_entity_poly.type
_entity_poly.pdbx_seq_one_letter_code
_entity_poly.pdbx_strand_id
1 'polypeptide(L)'
;MSTPRFSAFLAAVLALGLASTPPLFAVTDNQFGDPGTPGTPGTAGDPGSTGGPGGSGGVASASAVGADPTNGATALGGDGGLGGDGGGGLSADADGGAGGVGGLGGDATAAAATTLGAGDGTAVAQATGGIGGTGGDGGSPAGSGTPGVGGVGGAGGNAAASGSVAAESGTADAQAQATGGSGGPGGLGATDGDGGSGGAATAGATGSGAGTVAVAAHATGGDGGLASGSGARGGTAGAASLGTVAATASDTGNASVAAGALGGQGGNGDSGGTGGAAGLQTGVGSATAATATGSVWVDLSVTGGAGGAGYAAAGGNGGEARLDPGLIGGSSTGGGSVGVYGSAQGGAGGSASGLGAAGSGASVTLSDAVTGATGGELLLSQFAFGGAGGGVADGISGTAGTAASSLGRSTSAQSLTLISAARGGLGGDRTSASGTASAGGAATASADATNDAGSAQAGTGLWSDGALGGDGGSGFGGASGGVGGAAVDTAAADTTGDAQTATAYGYATGGNGGQVNFGTGATSLGGAGGTARSGADAGATGDSQVLANDTAIGGRGGDAAGGTGSGGAGGSADSTAIAGGAGTQPVAADASATGGDGGSALAPDGTTGSGGVGGGAQAQAQGTGDGPVAVSAAAAGGAGGSGNNGGLGARGGDAVAAATGVATGAAPGTVSVSATAQGGTGHGGTAGSAIATAQGSGNGGTASASASSAQDSGLALSIAGTASAPVDGQVKAMASSAVGGPLPSPDAVSGSQAVAYATGAPTAVSGRLLANPTVTLALPAASDILAYGVLGGAYATGTPSGSAQTYQGESTLSFDTTQIANPPQHLLIGLLDPVGLGTVLGGFDFAIVEEGATVFQRTFTDLAAALWFFNDRVLDLGSWSDRVSADGVLDLRLSFTLLESQPDSGFYMDYVVADGPAVPLPSVAWLLGAGLLGWSAATRARAGSSAGGPAHRRVGPRVPSK
;
A
#
# COMPACT_ATOMS: atom_id res chain seq x y z
N MET A 1 -1.20 -27.33 96.29
CA MET A 1 -2.07 -26.26 96.84
C MET A 1 -2.74 -25.58 95.66
N SER A 2 -4.03 -25.27 95.61
CA SER A 2 -5.19 -25.73 96.41
C SER A 2 -6.49 -25.44 95.64
N THR A 3 -7.49 -26.31 95.76
CA THR A 3 -8.88 -26.18 95.25
C THR A 3 -9.77 -25.52 96.33
N PRO A 4 -11.14 -25.55 96.31
CA PRO A 4 -12.17 -25.84 95.29
C PRO A 4 -13.07 -24.59 95.04
N ARG A 5 -14.27 -24.54 94.41
CA ARG A 5 -15.39 -25.48 94.05
C ARG A 5 -15.88 -25.13 92.60
N PHE A 6 -17.07 -25.43 92.05
CA PHE A 6 -18.36 -26.03 92.48
C PHE A 6 -18.97 -26.86 91.32
N SER A 7 -20.22 -27.32 91.45
CA SER A 7 -20.84 -28.35 90.59
C SER A 7 -22.15 -27.94 89.90
N ALA A 8 -22.41 -28.61 88.76
CA ALA A 8 -23.69 -29.23 88.35
C ALA A 8 -24.77 -28.45 87.54
N PHE A 9 -25.04 -29.02 86.35
CA PHE A 9 -26.34 -29.46 85.80
C PHE A 9 -27.15 -28.64 84.76
N LEU A 10 -27.64 -29.43 83.80
CA LEU A 10 -28.74 -29.23 82.84
C LEU A 10 -28.52 -28.31 81.61
N ALA A 11 -29.21 -28.64 80.53
CA ALA A 11 -28.97 -28.16 79.17
C ALA A 11 -30.13 -27.30 78.61
N ALA A 12 -29.80 -26.40 77.70
CA ALA A 12 -30.75 -25.69 76.84
C ALA A 12 -30.19 -25.56 75.42
N VAL A 13 -31.06 -25.73 74.42
CA VAL A 13 -30.75 -25.62 72.99
C VAL A 13 -30.48 -24.17 72.62
N LEU A 14 -29.49 -23.91 71.75
CA LEU A 14 -29.55 -22.73 70.88
C LEU A 14 -28.99 -23.02 69.49
N ALA A 15 -29.88 -22.91 68.50
CA ALA A 15 -29.67 -22.86 67.05
C ALA A 15 -28.31 -23.33 66.49
N LEU A 16 -28.27 -24.56 65.97
CA LEU A 16 -27.41 -24.87 64.83
C LEU A 16 -27.96 -24.06 63.64
N GLY A 17 -27.43 -22.86 63.47
CA GLY A 17 -27.85 -21.87 62.47
C GLY A 17 -27.48 -22.27 61.03
N LEU A 18 -27.97 -23.43 60.58
CA LEU A 18 -28.21 -23.69 59.16
C LEU A 18 -29.31 -22.74 58.71
N ALA A 19 -28.93 -21.48 58.50
CA ALA A 19 -29.61 -20.65 57.52
C ALA A 19 -29.40 -21.35 56.17
N SER A 20 -30.36 -22.21 55.82
CA SER A 20 -30.61 -22.51 54.41
C SER A 20 -30.92 -21.16 53.79
N THR A 21 -29.92 -20.55 53.16
CA THR A 21 -30.15 -19.47 52.21
C THR A 21 -31.26 -19.95 51.28
N PRO A 22 -32.31 -19.14 51.05
CA PRO A 22 -33.29 -19.52 50.04
C PRO A 22 -32.52 -19.80 48.73
N PRO A 23 -32.99 -20.73 47.89
CA PRO A 23 -32.39 -20.94 46.58
C PRO A 23 -32.30 -19.57 45.88
N LEU A 24 -31.07 -19.13 45.62
CA LEU A 24 -30.79 -17.88 44.95
C LEU A 24 -31.36 -18.00 43.55
N PHE A 25 -32.44 -17.27 43.30
CA PHE A 25 -33.17 -17.29 42.04
C PHE A 25 -32.73 -16.08 41.25
N ALA A 26 -32.30 -16.31 40.00
CA ALA A 26 -31.86 -15.25 39.12
C ALA A 26 -32.84 -14.07 39.10
N VAL A 27 -32.36 -12.86 39.39
CA VAL A 27 -33.21 -11.67 39.26
C VAL A 27 -33.35 -11.39 37.77
N THR A 28 -34.54 -11.64 37.23
CA THR A 28 -34.90 -11.24 35.87
C THR A 28 -35.93 -10.13 35.93
N ASP A 29 -35.57 -8.95 35.41
CA ASP A 29 -36.49 -7.83 35.24
C ASP A 29 -36.67 -7.52 33.75
N ASN A 30 -37.92 -7.53 33.28
CA ASN A 30 -38.28 -7.33 31.88
C ASN A 30 -39.35 -6.25 31.80
N GLN A 31 -39.00 -5.08 31.25
CA GLN A 31 -39.84 -3.90 31.17
C GLN A 31 -40.17 -3.55 29.72
N PHE A 32 -41.43 -3.19 29.48
CA PHE A 32 -41.97 -2.86 28.18
C PHE A 32 -42.71 -1.53 28.26
N GLY A 33 -42.41 -0.59 27.37
CA GLY A 33 -43.16 0.65 27.25
C GLY A 33 -44.47 0.46 26.50
N ASP A 34 -45.55 1.10 26.96
CA ASP A 34 -46.82 1.13 26.24
C ASP A 34 -46.66 1.87 24.89
N PRO A 35 -47.22 1.36 23.77
CA PRO A 35 -47.23 2.08 22.50
C PRO A 35 -48.00 3.40 22.57
N GLY A 36 -47.48 4.42 21.89
CA GLY A 36 -48.07 5.73 21.81
C GLY A 36 -49.42 5.74 21.08
N THR A 37 -50.37 6.54 21.58
CA THR A 37 -51.71 6.63 20.98
C THR A 37 -51.66 7.29 19.59
N PRO A 38 -52.27 6.72 18.54
CA PRO A 38 -52.38 7.38 17.25
C PRO A 38 -53.09 8.74 17.34
N GLY A 39 -52.64 9.70 16.54
CA GLY A 39 -53.23 11.02 16.42
C GLY A 39 -54.62 10.97 15.80
N THR A 40 -55.49 11.89 16.20
CA THR A 40 -56.86 11.99 15.66
C THR A 40 -56.84 12.56 14.25
N PRO A 41 -57.39 11.90 13.22
CA PRO A 41 -57.49 12.47 11.89
C PRO A 41 -58.32 13.77 11.88
N GLY A 42 -57.91 14.71 11.04
CA GLY A 42 -58.59 15.98 10.83
C GLY A 42 -59.95 15.78 10.15
N THR A 43 -60.95 16.52 10.62
CA THR A 43 -62.24 16.61 9.91
C THR A 43 -62.11 17.44 8.64
N ALA A 44 -62.75 16.99 7.57
CA ALA A 44 -62.86 17.76 6.33
C ALA A 44 -63.63 19.08 6.56
N GLY A 45 -63.25 20.15 5.85
CA GLY A 45 -63.71 21.51 6.15
C GLY A 45 -63.39 22.56 5.09
N ASP A 46 -63.53 23.82 5.47
CA ASP A 46 -63.26 25.02 4.67
C ASP A 46 -62.38 26.03 5.47
N PRO A 47 -61.04 25.88 5.49
CA PRO A 47 -60.26 24.76 4.95
C PRO A 47 -60.37 23.49 5.83
N GLY A 48 -59.83 22.39 5.33
CA GLY A 48 -59.70 21.15 6.09
C GLY A 48 -58.91 21.34 7.39
N SER A 49 -59.34 20.66 8.47
CA SER A 49 -58.65 20.77 9.77
C SER A 49 -57.40 19.88 9.84
N THR A 50 -56.39 20.33 10.57
CA THR A 50 -55.12 19.60 10.76
C THR A 50 -55.33 18.31 11.54
N GLY A 51 -54.60 17.25 11.17
CA GLY A 51 -54.51 16.03 11.96
C GLY A 51 -53.81 16.26 13.31
N GLY A 52 -54.19 15.46 14.31
CA GLY A 52 -53.59 15.49 15.64
C GLY A 52 -52.23 14.79 15.68
N PRO A 53 -51.31 15.20 16.58
CA PRO A 53 -50.03 14.52 16.75
C PRO A 53 -50.21 13.11 17.30
N GLY A 54 -49.31 12.20 16.95
CA GLY A 54 -49.14 10.92 17.63
C GLY A 54 -48.61 11.12 19.06
N GLY A 55 -49.10 10.32 20.00
CA GLY A 55 -48.57 10.26 21.36
C GLY A 55 -47.21 9.57 21.39
N SER A 56 -46.33 9.98 22.30
CA SER A 56 -45.06 9.27 22.52
C SER A 56 -45.28 7.87 23.09
N GLY A 57 -44.40 6.94 22.75
CA GLY A 57 -44.31 5.63 23.40
C GLY A 57 -43.76 5.74 24.82
N GLY A 58 -44.13 4.77 25.67
CA GLY A 58 -43.71 4.71 27.06
C GLY A 58 -42.23 4.35 27.22
N VAL A 59 -41.60 4.89 28.26
CA VAL A 59 -40.22 4.53 28.63
C VAL A 59 -40.17 3.17 29.33
N ALA A 60 -39.09 2.42 29.15
CA ALA A 60 -38.82 1.15 29.84
C ALA A 60 -37.52 1.24 30.66
N SER A 61 -37.54 0.76 31.91
CA SER A 61 -36.42 0.88 32.85
C SER A 61 -36.27 -0.37 33.72
N ALA A 62 -35.53 -1.37 33.22
CA ALA A 62 -35.30 -2.64 33.91
C ALA A 62 -34.05 -2.60 34.81
N SER A 63 -34.12 -3.17 36.01
CA SER A 63 -33.08 -3.10 37.04
C SER A 63 -32.95 -4.41 37.84
N ALA A 64 -32.19 -5.36 37.31
CA ALA A 64 -31.84 -6.62 37.97
C ALA A 64 -30.54 -6.50 38.78
N VAL A 65 -30.61 -5.91 39.97
CA VAL A 65 -29.47 -5.66 40.87
C VAL A 65 -29.59 -6.53 42.11
N GLY A 66 -28.63 -7.45 42.34
CA GLY A 66 -28.73 -8.42 43.42
C GLY A 66 -27.43 -9.13 43.82
N ALA A 67 -27.58 -10.06 44.77
CA ALA A 67 -26.54 -10.98 45.22
C ALA A 67 -26.77 -12.42 44.71
N ASP A 68 -27.74 -12.60 43.81
CA ASP A 68 -28.01 -13.86 43.13
C ASP A 68 -26.97 -14.07 42.01
N PRO A 69 -26.49 -15.31 41.75
CA PRO A 69 -25.36 -15.55 40.84
C PRO A 69 -25.58 -15.16 39.36
N THR A 70 -26.83 -14.95 38.95
CA THR A 70 -27.22 -14.66 37.57
C THR A 70 -28.28 -13.59 37.60
N ASN A 71 -28.03 -12.42 36.99
CA ASN A 71 -29.00 -11.34 36.94
C ASN A 71 -29.19 -10.84 35.49
N GLY A 72 -30.43 -10.55 35.10
CA GLY A 72 -30.82 -10.22 33.73
C GLY A 72 -31.82 -9.08 33.66
N ALA A 73 -31.50 -8.01 32.94
CA ALA A 73 -32.38 -6.86 32.75
C ALA A 73 -32.67 -6.64 31.27
N THR A 74 -33.95 -6.63 30.89
CA THR A 74 -34.38 -6.36 29.51
C THR A 74 -35.34 -5.17 29.49
N ALA A 75 -35.04 -4.13 28.72
CA ALA A 75 -35.92 -2.98 28.53
C ALA A 75 -36.22 -2.76 27.04
N LEU A 76 -37.50 -2.73 26.68
CA LEU A 76 -37.97 -2.37 25.34
C LEU A 76 -38.87 -1.14 25.44
N GLY A 77 -38.43 -0.01 24.88
CA GLY A 77 -39.22 1.21 24.81
C GLY A 77 -40.45 1.01 23.91
N GLY A 78 -41.55 1.70 24.24
CA GLY A 78 -42.78 1.64 23.44
C GLY A 78 -42.63 2.40 22.13
N ASP A 79 -43.24 1.91 21.05
CA ASP A 79 -43.25 2.61 19.77
C ASP A 79 -44.08 3.90 19.83
N GLY A 80 -43.68 4.91 19.06
CA GLY A 80 -44.41 6.17 18.91
C GLY A 80 -45.71 6.00 18.13
N GLY A 81 -46.76 6.69 18.56
CA GLY A 81 -48.04 6.69 17.87
C GLY A 81 -47.95 7.36 16.50
N LEU A 82 -48.72 6.86 15.52
CA LEU A 82 -48.82 7.47 14.20
C LEU A 82 -49.40 8.89 14.30
N GLY A 83 -48.95 9.82 13.48
CA GLY A 83 -49.64 11.09 13.26
C GLY A 83 -51.02 10.86 12.63
N GLY A 84 -52.00 11.69 12.99
CA GLY A 84 -53.32 11.65 12.35
C GLY A 84 -53.30 12.35 11.00
N ASP A 85 -54.01 11.83 10.00
CA ASP A 85 -54.10 12.45 8.67
C ASP A 85 -54.84 13.80 8.70
N GLY A 86 -54.54 14.67 7.74
CA GLY A 86 -55.20 15.96 7.54
C GLY A 86 -56.59 15.84 6.90
N GLY A 87 -57.54 16.67 7.35
CA GLY A 87 -58.88 16.71 6.78
C GLY A 87 -58.88 17.33 5.38
N GLY A 88 -59.69 16.81 4.45
CA GLY A 88 -59.80 17.37 3.10
C GLY A 88 -60.57 18.70 3.03
N GLY A 89 -60.31 19.49 1.99
CA GLY A 89 -61.13 20.65 1.63
C GLY A 89 -62.51 20.24 1.09
N LEU A 90 -63.55 21.06 1.31
CA LEU A 90 -64.94 20.73 0.92
C LEU A 90 -65.53 21.64 -0.18
N SER A 91 -65.30 22.95 -0.12
CA SER A 91 -65.73 23.89 -1.17
C SER A 91 -64.74 23.99 -2.32
N ALA A 92 -65.17 24.62 -3.43
CA ALA A 92 -64.22 25.10 -4.42
C ALA A 92 -63.25 26.10 -3.77
N ASP A 93 -61.95 25.87 -3.99
CA ASP A 93 -60.83 26.68 -3.52
C ASP A 93 -60.53 26.52 -2.01
N ALA A 94 -60.97 25.40 -1.42
CA ALA A 94 -60.67 25.03 -0.04
C ALA A 94 -59.35 24.25 0.08
N ASP A 95 -58.46 24.73 0.95
CA ASP A 95 -57.21 24.04 1.29
C ASP A 95 -57.47 22.76 2.11
N GLY A 96 -56.56 21.80 1.99
CA GLY A 96 -56.49 20.63 2.88
C GLY A 96 -55.75 20.93 4.18
N GLY A 97 -56.16 20.27 5.27
CA GLY A 97 -55.47 20.37 6.56
C GLY A 97 -54.13 19.63 6.54
N ALA A 98 -53.14 20.13 7.27
CA ALA A 98 -51.85 19.45 7.43
C ALA A 98 -51.99 18.11 8.18
N GLY A 99 -51.12 17.15 7.86
CA GLY A 99 -50.96 15.92 8.63
C GLY A 99 -50.32 16.17 9.99
N GLY A 100 -50.69 15.36 10.98
CA GLY A 100 -50.12 15.39 12.33
C GLY A 100 -48.72 14.80 12.38
N VAL A 101 -47.88 15.30 13.29
CA VAL A 101 -46.52 14.75 13.49
C VAL A 101 -46.57 13.37 14.15
N GLY A 102 -45.61 12.51 13.82
CA GLY A 102 -45.42 11.23 14.48
C GLY A 102 -44.98 11.36 15.94
N GLY A 103 -45.45 10.46 16.78
CA GLY A 103 -45.04 10.37 18.19
C GLY A 103 -43.61 9.87 18.34
N LEU A 104 -42.93 10.31 19.41
CA LEU A 104 -41.57 9.84 19.71
C LEU A 104 -41.61 8.38 20.19
N GLY A 105 -40.61 7.58 19.82
CA GLY A 105 -40.35 6.29 20.44
C GLY A 105 -39.86 6.46 21.89
N GLY A 106 -40.20 5.51 22.76
CA GLY A 106 -39.84 5.55 24.18
C GLY A 106 -38.39 5.14 24.43
N ASP A 107 -37.72 5.81 25.37
CA ASP A 107 -36.38 5.44 25.81
C ASP A 107 -36.37 4.10 26.59
N ALA A 108 -35.28 3.35 26.47
CA ALA A 108 -35.04 2.09 27.19
C ALA A 108 -33.75 2.16 28.02
N THR A 109 -33.82 1.73 29.28
CA THR A 109 -32.67 1.59 30.17
C THR A 109 -32.67 0.22 30.84
N ALA A 110 -31.54 -0.49 30.79
CA ALA A 110 -31.35 -1.79 31.43
C ALA A 110 -30.09 -1.80 32.31
N ALA A 111 -30.24 -2.23 33.55
CA ALA A 111 -29.14 -2.39 34.51
C ALA A 111 -29.17 -3.78 35.14
N ALA A 112 -28.11 -4.56 34.94
CA ALA A 112 -27.91 -5.86 35.58
C ALA A 112 -26.64 -5.80 36.44
N ALA A 113 -26.73 -6.22 37.71
CA ALA A 113 -25.60 -6.18 38.62
C ALA A 113 -25.59 -7.36 39.60
N THR A 114 -24.44 -8.00 39.73
CA THR A 114 -24.21 -9.21 40.53
C THR A 114 -23.05 -8.97 41.49
N THR A 115 -23.26 -9.16 42.80
CA THR A 115 -22.17 -9.09 43.81
C THR A 115 -22.15 -10.34 44.69
N LEU A 116 -21.05 -11.09 44.63
CA LEU A 116 -20.86 -12.39 45.28
C LEU A 116 -19.57 -12.42 46.11
N GLY A 117 -19.67 -12.83 47.37
CA GLY A 117 -18.50 -13.16 48.20
C GLY A 117 -17.86 -14.52 47.90
N ALA A 118 -18.53 -15.37 47.09
CA ALA A 118 -17.99 -16.62 46.58
C ALA A 118 -18.84 -17.16 45.41
N GLY A 119 -18.21 -17.90 44.50
CA GLY A 119 -18.86 -18.51 43.34
C GLY A 119 -18.85 -17.63 42.09
N ASP A 120 -19.33 -18.22 40.98
CA ASP A 120 -19.34 -17.60 39.65
C ASP A 120 -20.53 -16.65 39.47
N GLY A 121 -20.30 -15.50 38.82
CA GLY A 121 -21.31 -14.45 38.64
C GLY A 121 -21.54 -14.08 37.18
N THR A 122 -22.80 -13.86 36.81
CA THR A 122 -23.20 -13.37 35.47
C THR A 122 -24.16 -12.19 35.61
N ALA A 123 -24.01 -11.17 34.76
CA ALA A 123 -24.95 -10.05 34.66
C ALA A 123 -25.17 -9.66 33.18
N VAL A 124 -26.42 -9.68 32.70
CA VAL A 124 -26.76 -9.38 31.30
C VAL A 124 -27.80 -8.25 31.23
N ALA A 125 -27.44 -7.13 30.62
CA ALA A 125 -28.35 -6.00 30.36
C ALA A 125 -28.61 -5.82 28.86
N GLN A 126 -29.88 -5.70 28.48
CA GLN A 126 -30.32 -5.48 27.10
C GLN A 126 -31.34 -4.35 27.05
N ALA A 127 -31.06 -3.29 26.28
CA ALA A 127 -31.94 -2.15 26.11
C ALA A 127 -32.19 -1.88 24.62
N THR A 128 -33.46 -1.76 24.22
CA THR A 128 -33.86 -1.41 22.85
C THR A 128 -34.85 -0.25 22.90
N GLY A 129 -34.51 0.89 22.29
CA GLY A 129 -35.40 2.04 22.20
C GLY A 129 -36.59 1.77 21.26
N GLY A 130 -37.75 2.35 21.56
CA GLY A 130 -38.94 2.21 20.73
C GLY A 130 -38.81 2.95 19.39
N ILE A 131 -39.52 2.48 18.36
CA ILE A 131 -39.49 3.07 17.02
C ILE A 131 -40.28 4.38 17.00
N GLY A 132 -39.83 5.39 16.25
CA GLY A 132 -40.58 6.63 16.04
C GLY A 132 -41.83 6.42 15.19
N GLY A 133 -42.94 7.04 15.58
CA GLY A 133 -44.20 6.97 14.84
C GLY A 133 -44.12 7.65 13.47
N THR A 134 -44.90 7.18 12.50
CA THR A 134 -44.98 7.84 11.18
C THR A 134 -45.61 9.22 11.32
N GLY A 135 -45.25 10.16 10.44
CA GLY A 135 -46.12 11.31 10.17
C GLY A 135 -47.47 10.85 9.60
N GLY A 136 -48.51 11.67 9.79
CA GLY A 136 -49.79 11.53 9.09
C GLY A 136 -49.77 12.24 7.74
N ASP A 137 -50.62 11.81 6.81
CA ASP A 137 -50.68 12.40 5.46
C ASP A 137 -51.44 13.75 5.46
N GLY A 138 -51.10 14.63 4.52
CA GLY A 138 -51.78 15.90 4.29
C GLY A 138 -53.11 15.74 3.56
N GLY A 139 -54.11 16.52 3.97
CA GLY A 139 -55.46 16.44 3.40
C GLY A 139 -55.54 16.89 1.94
N SER A 140 -56.36 16.21 1.13
CA SER A 140 -56.63 16.61 -0.25
C SER A 140 -57.37 17.96 -0.34
N PRO A 141 -57.04 18.85 -1.29
CA PRO A 141 -57.77 20.10 -1.50
C PRO A 141 -59.06 19.89 -2.30
N ALA A 142 -59.85 20.97 -2.43
CA ALA A 142 -60.96 21.04 -3.37
C ALA A 142 -60.90 22.33 -4.22
N GLY A 143 -61.34 22.24 -5.49
CA GLY A 143 -61.20 23.33 -6.46
C GLY A 143 -59.73 23.65 -6.77
N SER A 144 -59.34 24.92 -6.64
CA SER A 144 -57.94 25.39 -6.78
C SER A 144 -57.20 25.57 -5.44
N GLY A 145 -57.73 25.02 -4.35
CA GLY A 145 -57.10 25.07 -3.02
C GLY A 145 -55.78 24.27 -2.96
N THR A 146 -54.98 24.54 -1.93
CA THR A 146 -53.69 23.89 -1.71
C THR A 146 -53.83 22.60 -0.88
N PRO A 147 -53.16 21.48 -1.22
CA PRO A 147 -53.16 20.30 -0.36
C PRO A 147 -52.52 20.60 1.00
N GLY A 148 -52.89 19.84 2.03
CA GLY A 148 -52.20 19.89 3.31
C GLY A 148 -50.74 19.43 3.19
N VAL A 149 -49.86 19.97 4.02
CA VAL A 149 -48.49 19.46 4.16
C VAL A 149 -48.47 18.15 4.96
N GLY A 150 -47.52 17.27 4.68
CA GLY A 150 -47.33 16.02 5.41
C GLY A 150 -46.76 16.25 6.82
N GLY A 151 -47.10 15.37 7.76
CA GLY A 151 -46.52 15.39 9.10
C GLY A 151 -45.07 14.87 9.11
N VAL A 152 -44.20 15.46 9.93
CA VAL A 152 -42.85 14.90 10.14
C VAL A 152 -42.91 13.60 10.94
N GLY A 153 -41.97 12.69 10.69
CA GLY A 153 -41.82 11.46 11.47
C GLY A 153 -41.31 11.72 12.89
N GLY A 154 -41.73 10.90 13.84
CA GLY A 154 -41.23 10.95 15.22
C GLY A 154 -39.81 10.40 15.33
N ALA A 155 -39.01 10.91 16.27
CA ALA A 155 -37.70 10.33 16.55
C ALA A 155 -37.81 8.97 17.26
N GLY A 156 -36.86 8.08 17.03
CA GLY A 156 -36.73 6.83 17.79
C GLY A 156 -36.17 7.05 19.20
N GLY A 157 -36.53 6.15 20.12
CA GLY A 157 -36.10 6.22 21.52
C GLY A 157 -34.64 5.81 21.71
N ASN A 158 -34.00 6.32 22.76
CA ASN A 158 -32.61 6.01 23.09
C ASN A 158 -32.51 4.69 23.88
N ALA A 159 -31.33 4.08 23.89
CA ALA A 159 -31.04 2.86 24.64
C ALA A 159 -29.78 2.98 25.51
N ALA A 160 -29.89 2.57 26.78
CA ALA A 160 -28.77 2.51 27.71
C ALA A 160 -28.70 1.15 28.41
N ALA A 161 -27.60 0.42 28.29
CA ALA A 161 -27.39 -0.88 28.91
C ALA A 161 -26.14 -0.89 29.81
N SER A 162 -26.28 -1.46 31.00
CA SER A 162 -25.19 -1.57 31.99
C SER A 162 -25.16 -2.94 32.66
N GLY A 163 -24.08 -3.69 32.45
CA GLY A 163 -23.84 -4.99 33.10
C GLY A 163 -22.71 -4.89 34.13
N SER A 164 -22.82 -5.53 35.29
CA SER A 164 -21.72 -5.55 36.27
C SER A 164 -21.65 -6.81 37.12
N VAL A 165 -20.44 -7.33 37.34
CA VAL A 165 -20.17 -8.48 38.20
C VAL A 165 -18.96 -8.23 39.10
N ALA A 166 -19.13 -8.47 40.40
CA ALA A 166 -18.05 -8.60 41.37
C ALA A 166 -18.16 -9.96 42.07
N ALA A 167 -17.19 -10.85 41.83
CA ALA A 167 -17.19 -12.24 42.30
C ALA A 167 -15.88 -12.55 43.05
N GLU A 168 -15.84 -12.28 44.36
CA GLU A 168 -14.61 -12.24 45.18
C GLU A 168 -13.74 -13.51 45.10
N SER A 169 -14.32 -14.67 44.78
CA SER A 169 -13.59 -15.95 44.69
C SER A 169 -13.95 -16.80 43.46
N GLY A 170 -14.49 -16.20 42.38
CA GLY A 170 -15.01 -16.94 41.22
C GLY A 170 -14.81 -16.25 39.89
N THR A 171 -15.43 -16.79 38.83
CA THR A 171 -15.47 -16.17 37.50
C THR A 171 -16.53 -15.08 37.43
N ALA A 172 -16.38 -14.17 36.46
CA ALA A 172 -17.29 -13.05 36.24
C ALA A 172 -17.58 -12.86 34.73
N ASP A 173 -18.86 -12.82 34.35
CA ASP A 173 -19.34 -12.59 32.99
C ASP A 173 -20.33 -11.42 32.96
N ALA A 174 -19.88 -10.25 32.50
CA ALA A 174 -20.68 -9.02 32.48
C ALA A 174 -20.97 -8.57 31.05
N GLN A 175 -22.24 -8.46 30.67
CA GLN A 175 -22.68 -8.18 29.30
C GLN A 175 -23.68 -7.02 29.24
N ALA A 176 -23.48 -6.11 28.28
CA ALA A 176 -24.38 -5.01 27.99
C ALA A 176 -24.61 -4.86 26.48
N GLN A 177 -25.88 -4.77 26.07
CA GLN A 177 -26.27 -4.54 24.67
C GLN A 177 -27.32 -3.43 24.60
N ALA A 178 -27.06 -2.39 23.82
CA ALA A 178 -27.97 -1.25 23.65
C ALA A 178 -28.24 -0.99 22.17
N THR A 179 -29.51 -0.90 21.77
CA THR A 179 -29.94 -0.63 20.39
C THR A 179 -30.91 0.54 20.37
N GLY A 180 -30.53 1.66 19.76
CA GLY A 180 -31.42 2.81 19.59
C GLY A 180 -32.59 2.48 18.65
N GLY A 181 -33.77 3.01 18.93
CA GLY A 181 -34.93 2.87 18.06
C GLY A 181 -34.75 3.65 16.76
N SER A 182 -35.30 3.15 15.65
CA SER A 182 -35.27 3.87 14.37
C SER A 182 -36.24 5.05 14.36
N GLY A 183 -35.92 6.08 13.59
CA GLY A 183 -36.80 7.21 13.34
C GLY A 183 -37.99 6.83 12.44
N GLY A 184 -39.16 7.41 12.71
CA GLY A 184 -40.35 7.21 11.91
C GLY A 184 -40.26 7.93 10.55
N PRO A 185 -40.90 7.41 9.50
CA PRO A 185 -40.98 8.10 8.22
C PRO A 185 -41.92 9.32 8.27
N GLY A 186 -41.67 10.32 7.42
CA GLY A 186 -42.59 11.43 7.20
C GLY A 186 -43.81 11.04 6.35
N GLY A 187 -44.94 11.72 6.55
CA GLY A 187 -46.17 11.57 5.76
C GLY A 187 -46.17 12.38 4.46
N LEU A 188 -47.09 12.07 3.56
CA LEU A 188 -47.23 12.68 2.23
C LEU A 188 -47.95 14.04 2.28
N GLY A 189 -47.78 14.93 1.29
CA GLY A 189 -48.57 16.18 1.21
C GLY A 189 -48.25 17.12 0.03
N ALA A 190 -48.65 18.40 0.16
CA ALA A 190 -48.23 19.47 -0.77
C ALA A 190 -46.72 19.77 -0.66
N THR A 191 -46.19 19.63 0.55
CA THR A 191 -44.79 19.36 0.84
C THR A 191 -44.80 18.21 1.82
N ASP A 192 -44.02 17.17 1.54
CA ASP A 192 -43.98 15.95 2.33
C ASP A 192 -43.19 16.16 3.64
N GLY A 193 -43.35 15.26 4.61
CA GLY A 193 -42.71 15.35 5.92
C GLY A 193 -41.26 14.90 5.93
N ASP A 194 -40.40 15.65 6.63
CA ASP A 194 -39.06 15.18 7.02
C ASP A 194 -39.16 13.87 7.84
N GLY A 195 -38.18 12.98 7.67
CA GLY A 195 -38.05 11.76 8.47
C GLY A 195 -37.54 12.06 9.89
N GLY A 196 -38.04 11.32 10.87
CA GLY A 196 -37.60 11.42 12.26
C GLY A 196 -36.18 10.90 12.47
N SER A 197 -35.45 11.39 13.47
CA SER A 197 -34.09 10.93 13.76
C SER A 197 -34.07 9.57 14.48
N GLY A 198 -33.03 8.77 14.25
CA GLY A 198 -32.77 7.57 15.04
C GLY A 198 -32.30 7.89 16.46
N GLY A 199 -32.64 7.02 17.42
CA GLY A 199 -32.25 7.14 18.83
C GLY A 199 -30.81 6.69 19.10
N ALA A 200 -30.16 7.28 20.10
CA ALA A 200 -28.78 6.94 20.44
C ALA A 200 -28.66 5.68 21.33
N ALA A 201 -27.51 5.01 21.27
CA ALA A 201 -27.19 3.84 22.09
C ALA A 201 -25.93 4.01 22.94
N THR A 202 -25.98 3.52 24.18
CA THR A 202 -24.85 3.48 25.12
C THR A 202 -24.80 2.12 25.83
N ALA A 203 -23.67 1.41 25.74
CA ALA A 203 -23.46 0.16 26.46
C ALA A 203 -22.17 0.20 27.30
N GLY A 204 -22.19 -0.33 28.52
CA GLY A 204 -20.99 -0.46 29.36
C GLY A 204 -21.08 -1.70 30.26
N ALA A 205 -19.96 -2.36 30.52
CA ALA A 205 -19.92 -3.58 31.31
C ALA A 205 -18.67 -3.67 32.20
N THR A 206 -18.81 -4.14 33.45
CA THR A 206 -17.67 -4.29 34.35
C THR A 206 -17.63 -5.65 35.04
N GLY A 207 -16.46 -6.29 35.05
CA GLY A 207 -16.25 -7.60 35.66
C GLY A 207 -15.05 -7.58 36.60
N SER A 208 -15.17 -8.23 37.75
CA SER A 208 -14.06 -8.44 38.68
C SER A 208 -14.18 -9.76 39.44
N GLY A 209 -13.07 -10.46 39.63
CA GLY A 209 -13.05 -11.73 40.38
C GLY A 209 -11.69 -12.45 40.35
N ALA A 210 -11.60 -13.57 41.08
CA ALA A 210 -10.36 -14.37 41.19
C ALA A 210 -10.20 -15.44 40.09
N GLY A 211 -11.28 -15.77 39.38
CA GLY A 211 -11.25 -16.65 38.22
C GLY A 211 -11.06 -15.88 36.90
N THR A 212 -11.41 -16.52 35.79
CA THR A 212 -11.55 -15.84 34.50
C THR A 212 -12.62 -14.75 34.58
N VAL A 213 -12.31 -13.57 34.05
CA VAL A 213 -13.24 -12.43 33.93
C VAL A 213 -13.46 -12.13 32.45
N ALA A 214 -14.71 -12.20 32.00
CA ALA A 214 -15.15 -11.86 30.65
C ALA A 214 -16.13 -10.68 30.70
N VAL A 215 -15.98 -9.75 29.77
CA VAL A 215 -16.77 -8.51 29.72
C VAL A 215 -17.12 -8.19 28.27
N ALA A 216 -18.40 -7.96 27.97
CA ALA A 216 -18.91 -7.64 26.63
C ALA A 216 -19.78 -6.37 26.64
N ALA A 217 -19.52 -5.42 25.75
CA ALA A 217 -20.34 -4.21 25.60
C ALA A 217 -20.56 -3.83 24.14
N HIS A 218 -21.83 -3.82 23.69
CA HIS A 218 -22.19 -3.51 22.31
C HIS A 218 -23.28 -2.43 22.22
N ALA A 219 -23.03 -1.38 21.45
CA ALA A 219 -23.96 -0.28 21.21
C ALA A 219 -24.26 -0.12 19.70
N THR A 220 -25.54 -0.11 19.33
CA THR A 220 -26.02 0.08 17.97
C THR A 220 -26.96 1.30 17.91
N GLY A 221 -26.56 2.36 17.21
CA GLY A 221 -27.42 3.54 17.03
C GLY A 221 -28.59 3.24 16.09
N GLY A 222 -29.76 3.83 16.35
CA GLY A 222 -30.94 3.62 15.50
C GLY A 222 -30.84 4.32 14.15
N ASP A 223 -31.46 3.74 13.12
CA ASP A 223 -31.48 4.33 11.78
C ASP A 223 -32.38 5.58 11.70
N GLY A 224 -32.06 6.50 10.79
CA GLY A 224 -32.89 7.67 10.48
C GLY A 224 -34.10 7.33 9.61
N GLY A 225 -35.24 7.97 9.87
CA GLY A 225 -36.48 7.77 9.15
C GLY A 225 -36.45 8.27 7.71
N LEU A 226 -37.23 7.62 6.84
CA LEU A 226 -37.41 8.01 5.43
C LEU A 226 -38.20 9.32 5.32
N ALA A 227 -37.79 10.21 4.42
CA ALA A 227 -38.65 11.29 3.93
C ALA A 227 -39.36 10.88 2.64
N SER A 228 -40.69 11.04 2.63
CA SER A 228 -41.58 10.38 1.67
C SER A 228 -42.07 11.36 0.58
N GLY A 229 -41.18 11.92 -0.24
CA GLY A 229 -41.57 12.77 -1.35
C GLY A 229 -40.75 14.06 -1.52
N SER A 230 -41.32 15.06 -2.19
CA SER A 230 -40.59 16.16 -2.80
C SER A 230 -40.08 17.22 -1.83
N GLY A 231 -38.75 17.31 -1.72
CA GLY A 231 -38.04 18.32 -0.92
C GLY A 231 -37.86 17.97 0.55
N ALA A 232 -38.45 16.86 1.00
CA ALA A 232 -38.42 16.41 2.39
C ALA A 232 -37.11 15.66 2.72
N ARG A 233 -36.54 15.90 3.90
CA ARG A 233 -35.20 15.45 4.28
C ARG A 233 -35.25 14.18 5.11
N GLY A 234 -34.42 13.21 4.77
CA GLY A 234 -34.26 11.99 5.56
C GLY A 234 -33.72 12.30 6.96
N GLY A 235 -34.20 11.55 7.96
CA GLY A 235 -33.81 11.72 9.34
C GLY A 235 -32.33 11.40 9.57
N THR A 236 -31.68 12.11 10.50
CA THR A 236 -30.32 11.76 10.93
C THR A 236 -30.33 10.49 11.77
N ALA A 237 -29.32 9.63 11.64
CA ALA A 237 -29.24 8.44 12.48
C ALA A 237 -28.78 8.75 13.92
N GLY A 238 -29.03 7.78 14.80
CA GLY A 238 -28.59 7.79 16.19
C GLY A 238 -27.11 7.45 16.35
N ALA A 239 -26.48 8.09 17.33
CA ALA A 239 -25.11 7.79 17.74
C ALA A 239 -24.98 6.44 18.45
N ALA A 240 -23.80 5.84 18.40
CA ALA A 240 -23.44 4.70 19.26
C ALA A 240 -22.19 5.05 20.08
N SER A 241 -22.20 4.66 21.35
CA SER A 241 -21.10 4.96 22.29
C SER A 241 -20.93 3.87 23.34
N LEU A 242 -19.75 3.84 23.96
CA LEU A 242 -19.41 2.89 25.02
C LEU A 242 -19.19 3.64 26.33
N GLY A 243 -19.90 3.20 27.37
CA GLY A 243 -19.59 3.48 28.77
C GLY A 243 -18.43 2.62 29.26
N THR A 244 -18.13 2.64 30.56
CA THR A 244 -17.02 1.87 31.14
C THR A 244 -17.04 0.40 30.71
N VAL A 245 -15.96 -0.10 30.10
CA VAL A 245 -15.81 -1.53 29.75
C VAL A 245 -14.55 -2.07 30.42
N ALA A 246 -14.67 -2.77 31.55
CA ALA A 246 -13.50 -3.13 32.35
C ALA A 246 -13.53 -4.53 32.99
N ALA A 247 -12.48 -5.32 32.76
CA ALA A 247 -12.26 -6.65 33.35
C ALA A 247 -11.07 -6.64 34.33
N THR A 248 -11.25 -7.13 35.55
CA THR A 248 -10.17 -7.23 36.55
C THR A 248 -10.10 -8.63 37.18
N ALA A 249 -9.17 -9.46 36.70
CA ALA A 249 -8.90 -10.79 37.23
C ALA A 249 -7.74 -10.77 38.25
N SER A 250 -7.85 -11.55 39.33
CA SER A 250 -6.75 -11.76 40.31
C SER A 250 -6.24 -13.21 40.32
N ASP A 251 -5.40 -13.56 41.30
CA ASP A 251 -4.81 -14.90 41.53
C ASP A 251 -4.08 -15.49 40.32
N THR A 252 -4.73 -16.33 39.52
CA THR A 252 -4.22 -16.78 38.19
C THR A 252 -5.29 -16.69 37.11
N GLY A 253 -6.28 -15.82 37.29
CA GLY A 253 -7.35 -15.58 36.34
C GLY A 253 -6.89 -14.82 35.10
N ASN A 254 -7.54 -15.09 33.98
CA ASN A 254 -7.39 -14.34 32.73
C ASN A 254 -8.47 -13.26 32.64
N ALA A 255 -8.15 -12.13 32.00
CA ALA A 255 -9.12 -11.06 31.72
C ALA A 255 -9.38 -10.94 30.22
N SER A 256 -10.65 -10.88 29.82
CA SER A 256 -11.09 -10.71 28.44
C SER A 256 -12.12 -9.59 28.34
N VAL A 257 -11.92 -8.65 27.41
CA VAL A 257 -12.86 -7.59 27.06
C VAL A 257 -13.16 -7.65 25.57
N ALA A 258 -14.44 -7.62 25.21
CA ALA A 258 -14.91 -7.43 23.84
C ALA A 258 -15.87 -6.24 23.79
N ALA A 259 -15.67 -5.31 22.87
CA ALA A 259 -16.44 -4.08 22.79
C ALA A 259 -16.73 -3.66 21.35
N GLY A 260 -17.91 -3.08 21.11
CA GLY A 260 -18.33 -2.66 19.77
C GLY A 260 -19.29 -1.46 19.77
N ALA A 261 -19.06 -0.50 18.89
CA ALA A 261 -20.03 0.58 18.62
C ALA A 261 -20.29 0.76 17.12
N LEU A 262 -21.56 0.69 16.71
CA LEU A 262 -22.04 0.86 15.34
C LEU A 262 -23.16 1.91 15.34
N GLY A 263 -22.91 3.15 14.91
CA GLY A 263 -24.00 4.14 14.82
C GLY A 263 -24.86 3.91 13.58
N GLY A 264 -26.11 4.37 13.60
CA GLY A 264 -27.10 4.03 12.59
C GLY A 264 -26.87 4.67 11.21
N GLN A 265 -27.66 4.20 10.24
CA GLN A 265 -27.71 4.71 8.87
C GLN A 265 -28.58 5.96 8.77
N GLY A 266 -28.15 6.97 8.02
CA GLY A 266 -28.98 8.13 7.72
C GLY A 266 -30.18 7.76 6.84
N GLY A 267 -31.35 8.36 7.10
CA GLY A 267 -32.55 8.13 6.30
C GLY A 267 -32.45 8.76 4.91
N ASN A 268 -33.13 8.19 3.91
CA ASN A 268 -33.13 8.75 2.55
C ASN A 268 -34.05 9.98 2.43
N GLY A 269 -33.72 10.90 1.54
CA GLY A 269 -34.56 12.01 1.11
C GLY A 269 -34.97 11.88 -0.36
N ASP A 270 -36.28 11.88 -0.63
CA ASP A 270 -36.83 11.69 -1.97
C ASP A 270 -36.99 13.00 -2.76
N SER A 271 -37.09 12.89 -4.10
CA SER A 271 -37.67 13.90 -5.02
C SER A 271 -37.29 15.38 -4.80
N GLY A 272 -36.05 15.67 -4.39
CA GLY A 272 -35.53 17.01 -4.03
C GLY A 272 -35.04 17.13 -2.58
N GLY A 273 -35.13 16.05 -1.80
CA GLY A 273 -34.79 15.94 -0.39
C GLY A 273 -33.35 15.54 -0.12
N THR A 274 -32.74 16.10 0.93
CA THR A 274 -31.40 15.66 1.35
C THR A 274 -31.47 14.37 2.15
N GLY A 275 -30.54 13.44 1.89
CA GLY A 275 -30.31 12.30 2.78
C GLY A 275 -29.83 12.76 4.15
N GLY A 276 -30.31 12.09 5.20
CA GLY A 276 -29.88 12.33 6.57
C GLY A 276 -28.41 11.97 6.76
N ALA A 277 -27.72 12.72 7.62
CA ALA A 277 -26.39 12.33 8.06
C ALA A 277 -26.46 11.00 8.85
N ALA A 278 -25.41 10.19 8.73
CA ALA A 278 -25.20 9.06 9.61
C ALA A 278 -25.18 9.48 11.09
N GLY A 279 -25.30 8.51 12.00
CA GLY A 279 -24.95 8.73 13.40
C GLY A 279 -23.47 9.12 13.54
N LEU A 280 -23.11 9.79 14.64
CA LEU A 280 -21.72 10.04 15.04
C LEU A 280 -21.27 8.96 16.02
N GLN A 281 -20.02 8.47 15.91
CA GLN A 281 -19.50 7.37 16.71
C GLN A 281 -18.28 7.82 17.51
N THR A 282 -18.57 8.66 18.51
CA THR A 282 -17.66 8.88 19.64
C THR A 282 -17.54 7.59 20.44
N GLY A 283 -16.60 6.72 20.08
CA GLY A 283 -16.25 5.49 20.82
C GLY A 283 -15.60 5.76 22.18
N VAL A 284 -15.77 6.96 22.75
CA VAL A 284 -15.01 7.46 23.89
C VAL A 284 -15.88 8.29 24.83
N GLY A 285 -16.34 7.64 25.89
CA GLY A 285 -16.63 8.25 27.19
C GLY A 285 -15.99 7.44 28.34
N SER A 286 -14.99 6.61 28.02
CA SER A 286 -14.71 5.37 28.72
C SER A 286 -13.26 4.91 28.54
N ALA A 287 -12.71 4.24 29.55
CA ALA A 287 -11.53 3.39 29.42
C ALA A 287 -11.99 1.94 29.19
N THR A 288 -11.51 1.33 28.12
CA THR A 288 -11.70 -0.10 27.80
C THR A 288 -10.49 -0.86 28.33
N ALA A 289 -10.58 -1.46 29.51
CA ALA A 289 -9.41 -1.90 30.28
C ALA A 289 -9.52 -3.34 30.79
N ALA A 290 -8.49 -4.16 30.56
CA ALA A 290 -8.36 -5.49 31.13
C ALA A 290 -7.08 -5.61 31.97
N THR A 291 -7.21 -6.00 33.23
CA THR A 291 -6.09 -6.26 34.15
C THR A 291 -6.16 -7.69 34.66
N ALA A 292 -5.04 -8.40 34.66
CA ALA A 292 -4.95 -9.78 35.14
C ALA A 292 -3.62 -10.06 35.87
N THR A 293 -3.54 -11.21 36.50
CA THR A 293 -2.27 -11.91 36.77
C THR A 293 -1.95 -12.91 35.67
N GLY A 294 -2.96 -13.58 35.11
CA GLY A 294 -2.86 -14.43 33.92
C GLY A 294 -2.78 -13.65 32.61
N SER A 295 -3.24 -14.25 31.52
CA SER A 295 -3.26 -13.62 30.20
C SER A 295 -4.39 -12.59 30.07
N VAL A 296 -4.19 -11.61 29.18
CA VAL A 296 -5.14 -10.54 28.89
C VAL A 296 -5.47 -10.50 27.40
N TRP A 297 -6.75 -10.36 27.08
CA TRP A 297 -7.23 -10.01 25.74
C TRP A 297 -8.19 -8.82 25.78
N VAL A 298 -8.02 -7.87 24.86
CA VAL A 298 -8.94 -6.75 24.65
C VAL A 298 -9.21 -6.59 23.16
N ASP A 299 -10.47 -6.57 22.78
CA ASP A 299 -10.94 -6.30 21.42
C ASP A 299 -11.93 -5.12 21.46
N LEU A 300 -11.66 -4.07 20.69
CA LEU A 300 -12.59 -2.96 20.46
C LEU A 300 -12.71 -2.62 18.97
N SER A 301 -13.94 -2.60 18.49
CA SER A 301 -14.30 -2.17 17.14
C SER A 301 -15.28 -0.98 17.17
N VAL A 302 -15.08 0.01 16.29
CA VAL A 302 -16.03 1.12 16.09
C VAL A 302 -16.27 1.39 14.61
N THR A 303 -17.54 1.43 14.19
CA THR A 303 -17.94 1.58 12.79
C THR A 303 -18.91 2.73 12.60
N GLY A 304 -18.55 3.61 11.68
CA GLY A 304 -19.34 4.73 11.21
C GLY A 304 -20.54 4.29 10.38
N GLY A 305 -21.70 4.85 10.68
CA GLY A 305 -22.92 4.65 9.90
C GLY A 305 -22.79 5.25 8.50
N ALA A 306 -23.51 4.70 7.54
CA ALA A 306 -23.62 5.27 6.20
C ALA A 306 -24.58 6.47 6.19
N GLY A 307 -24.27 7.50 5.41
CA GLY A 307 -25.19 8.59 5.16
C GLY A 307 -26.32 8.19 4.21
N GLY A 308 -27.51 8.80 4.39
CA GLY A 308 -28.68 8.50 3.56
C GLY A 308 -28.55 9.02 2.13
N ALA A 309 -29.24 8.38 1.19
CA ALA A 309 -29.28 8.84 -0.20
C ALA A 309 -30.15 10.09 -0.37
N GLY A 310 -29.75 10.98 -1.30
CA GLY A 310 -30.54 12.14 -1.71
C GLY A 310 -30.99 12.01 -3.16
N TYR A 311 -32.29 11.91 -3.42
CA TYR A 311 -32.82 11.90 -4.79
C TYR A 311 -33.07 13.34 -5.25
N ALA A 312 -32.45 13.76 -6.36
CA ALA A 312 -32.42 15.13 -6.88
C ALA A 312 -31.83 16.21 -5.94
N ALA A 313 -31.27 15.83 -4.79
CA ALA A 313 -30.60 16.71 -3.83
C ALA A 313 -29.47 15.96 -3.08
N ALA A 314 -28.88 16.59 -2.07
CA ALA A 314 -27.60 16.13 -1.51
C ALA A 314 -27.72 14.83 -0.69
N GLY A 315 -26.74 13.94 -0.83
CA GLY A 315 -26.60 12.76 0.02
C GLY A 315 -26.02 13.12 1.39
N GLY A 316 -26.37 12.37 2.43
CA GLY A 316 -25.85 12.56 3.78
C GLY A 316 -24.40 12.10 3.90
N ASN A 317 -23.60 12.76 4.75
CA ASN A 317 -22.24 12.29 5.04
C ASN A 317 -22.25 11.02 5.91
N GLY A 318 -21.22 10.21 5.77
CA GLY A 318 -20.95 9.07 6.65
C GLY A 318 -20.46 9.49 8.04
N GLY A 319 -20.59 8.58 9.02
CA GLY A 319 -20.30 8.84 10.42
C GLY A 319 -18.82 8.71 10.78
N GLU A 320 -18.30 9.62 11.61
CA GLU A 320 -16.92 9.54 12.12
C GLU A 320 -16.81 8.44 13.19
N ALA A 321 -15.93 7.48 12.95
CA ALA A 321 -15.57 6.45 13.93
C ALA A 321 -14.26 6.82 14.64
N ARG A 322 -14.31 6.94 15.97
CA ARG A 322 -13.21 7.47 16.79
C ARG A 322 -12.85 6.57 17.97
N LEU A 323 -11.55 6.34 18.13
CA LEU A 323 -10.91 5.78 19.33
C LEU A 323 -9.90 6.80 19.85
N ASP A 324 -9.87 7.06 21.17
CA ASP A 324 -8.94 8.03 21.76
C ASP A 324 -7.62 7.40 22.22
N PRO A 325 -6.51 8.16 22.18
CA PRO A 325 -5.20 7.69 22.62
C PRO A 325 -5.19 7.11 24.05
N GLY A 326 -4.57 5.95 24.21
CA GLY A 326 -4.26 5.32 25.50
C GLY A 326 -5.43 4.76 26.31
N LEU A 327 -6.66 4.77 25.78
CA LEU A 327 -7.86 4.32 26.53
C LEU A 327 -8.25 2.85 26.30
N ILE A 328 -7.60 2.13 25.38
CA ILE A 328 -7.82 0.69 25.14
C ILE A 328 -6.61 -0.08 25.71
N GLY A 329 -6.74 -0.63 26.92
CA GLY A 329 -5.60 -1.04 27.76
C GLY A 329 -5.61 -2.48 28.24
N GLY A 330 -4.49 -3.21 28.05
CA GLY A 330 -4.27 -4.54 28.61
C GLY A 330 -3.07 -4.61 29.58
N SER A 331 -3.21 -5.21 30.76
CA SER A 331 -2.13 -5.27 31.77
C SER A 331 -2.06 -6.63 32.46
N SER A 332 -0.95 -7.36 32.29
CA SER A 332 -0.67 -8.60 33.04
C SER A 332 0.44 -8.38 34.07
N THR A 333 0.09 -8.60 35.34
CA THR A 333 1.00 -8.44 36.49
C THR A 333 1.76 -9.72 36.85
N GLY A 334 1.32 -10.88 36.35
CA GLY A 334 1.99 -12.18 36.55
C GLY A 334 2.88 -12.61 35.37
N GLY A 335 2.96 -11.81 34.29
CA GLY A 335 3.76 -12.11 33.10
C GLY A 335 3.06 -13.00 32.06
N GLY A 336 1.73 -13.06 32.08
CA GLY A 336 0.95 -13.66 30.99
C GLY A 336 0.98 -12.80 29.72
N SER A 337 0.69 -13.40 28.57
CA SER A 337 0.57 -12.68 27.29
C SER A 337 -0.55 -11.63 27.35
N VAL A 338 -0.32 -10.49 26.72
CA VAL A 338 -1.28 -9.38 26.59
C VAL A 338 -1.52 -9.09 25.11
N GLY A 339 -2.74 -9.32 24.64
CA GLY A 339 -3.20 -8.90 23.31
C GLY A 339 -4.21 -7.76 23.41
N VAL A 340 -4.01 -6.68 22.64
CA VAL A 340 -4.94 -5.55 22.56
C VAL A 340 -5.16 -5.16 21.10
N TYR A 341 -6.41 -5.22 20.65
CA TYR A 341 -6.87 -4.91 19.30
C TYR A 341 -7.81 -3.71 19.31
N GLY A 342 -7.56 -2.72 18.44
CA GLY A 342 -8.40 -1.54 18.26
C GLY A 342 -8.63 -1.24 16.78
N SER A 343 -9.89 -1.23 16.34
CA SER A 343 -10.27 -1.02 14.95
C SER A 343 -11.31 0.09 14.80
N ALA A 344 -11.10 1.02 13.87
CA ALA A 344 -12.03 2.10 13.57
C ALA A 344 -12.29 2.21 12.06
N GLN A 345 -13.56 2.21 11.65
CA GLN A 345 -13.99 2.31 10.26
C GLN A 345 -14.93 3.51 10.07
N GLY A 346 -14.53 4.49 9.27
CA GLY A 346 -15.36 5.62 8.89
C GLY A 346 -16.54 5.21 8.03
N GLY A 347 -17.69 5.84 8.26
CA GLY A 347 -18.92 5.54 7.53
C GLY A 347 -18.89 6.03 6.08
N ALA A 348 -19.61 5.31 5.21
CA ALA A 348 -19.72 5.69 3.80
C ALA A 348 -20.66 6.89 3.59
N GLY A 349 -20.33 7.74 2.63
CA GLY A 349 -21.20 8.84 2.21
C GLY A 349 -22.37 8.36 1.34
N GLY A 350 -23.56 8.94 1.55
CA GLY A 350 -24.76 8.62 0.80
C GLY A 350 -24.72 9.15 -0.63
N SER A 351 -25.16 8.35 -1.60
CA SER A 351 -25.21 8.74 -3.02
C SER A 351 -26.27 9.82 -3.29
N ALA A 352 -26.09 10.57 -4.38
CA ALA A 352 -27.04 11.59 -4.83
C ALA A 352 -27.47 11.41 -6.29
N SER A 353 -28.76 11.56 -6.58
CA SER A 353 -29.27 11.57 -7.97
C SER A 353 -29.48 13.01 -8.48
N GLY A 354 -29.47 13.19 -9.81
CA GLY A 354 -29.55 14.50 -10.44
C GLY A 354 -28.39 15.43 -10.06
N LEU A 355 -28.70 16.69 -9.77
CA LEU A 355 -27.73 17.77 -9.51
C LEU A 355 -27.18 17.80 -8.06
N GLY A 356 -27.68 16.93 -7.17
CA GLY A 356 -27.25 16.88 -5.77
C GLY A 356 -25.79 16.46 -5.61
N ALA A 357 -25.08 17.06 -4.65
CA ALA A 357 -23.77 16.56 -4.24
C ALA A 357 -23.94 15.32 -3.35
N ALA A 358 -23.21 14.24 -3.64
CA ALA A 358 -23.22 13.08 -2.77
C ALA A 358 -22.41 13.33 -1.49
N GLY A 359 -22.78 12.63 -0.43
CA GLY A 359 -22.12 12.75 0.86
C GLY A 359 -20.69 12.24 0.84
N SER A 360 -19.84 12.84 1.66
CA SER A 360 -18.47 12.37 1.87
C SER A 360 -18.41 11.17 2.80
N GLY A 361 -17.47 10.27 2.55
CA GLY A 361 -17.09 9.21 3.49
C GLY A 361 -16.24 9.79 4.62
N ALA A 362 -16.43 9.29 5.84
CA ALA A 362 -15.71 9.80 7.00
C ALA A 362 -14.25 9.33 7.01
N SER A 363 -13.32 10.21 7.36
CA SER A 363 -11.92 9.86 7.59
C SER A 363 -11.73 9.26 8.99
N VAL A 364 -10.72 8.42 9.15
CA VAL A 364 -10.30 7.85 10.43
C VAL A 364 -8.84 8.23 10.69
N THR A 365 -8.54 8.66 11.92
CA THR A 365 -7.17 8.92 12.38
C THR A 365 -7.00 8.30 13.77
N LEU A 366 -6.03 7.40 13.88
CA LEU A 366 -5.73 6.64 15.08
C LEU A 366 -4.27 6.89 15.47
N SER A 367 -4.04 7.24 16.74
CA SER A 367 -2.70 7.45 17.30
C SER A 367 -2.68 6.87 18.72
N ASP A 368 -1.87 5.82 18.93
CA ASP A 368 -1.67 5.15 20.24
C ASP A 368 -2.96 4.80 20.99
N ALA A 369 -4.06 4.51 20.29
CA ALA A 369 -5.35 4.20 20.90
C ALA A 369 -5.29 2.92 21.75
N VAL A 370 -4.47 1.96 21.32
CA VAL A 370 -4.16 0.73 22.05
C VAL A 370 -2.91 0.86 22.90
N THR A 371 -2.95 0.27 24.10
CA THR A 371 -1.87 0.32 25.07
C THR A 371 -1.79 -0.97 25.89
N GLY A 372 -0.61 -1.34 26.35
CA GLY A 372 -0.50 -2.46 27.28
C GLY A 372 0.87 -2.61 27.95
N ALA A 373 0.91 -3.51 28.94
CA ALA A 373 2.09 -3.82 29.74
C ALA A 373 2.09 -5.27 30.26
N THR A 374 3.22 -5.96 30.15
CA THR A 374 3.50 -7.27 30.78
C THR A 374 5.01 -7.54 30.72
N GLY A 375 5.49 -8.44 31.58
CA GLY A 375 6.82 -9.07 31.43
C GLY A 375 6.80 -10.34 30.56
N GLY A 376 5.63 -10.71 30.02
CA GLY A 376 5.41 -11.78 29.06
C GLY A 376 5.54 -11.30 27.62
N GLU A 377 4.67 -11.81 26.76
CA GLU A 377 4.48 -11.39 25.36
C GLU A 377 3.48 -10.23 25.28
N LEU A 378 3.81 -9.16 24.55
CA LEU A 378 2.94 -7.99 24.34
C LEU A 378 2.63 -7.79 22.85
N LEU A 379 1.37 -7.99 22.45
CA LEU A 379 0.84 -7.75 21.11
C LEU A 379 -0.14 -6.58 21.16
N LEU A 380 0.15 -5.50 20.41
CA LEU A 380 -0.75 -4.37 20.22
C LEU A 380 -1.05 -4.20 18.73
N SER A 381 -2.33 -4.08 18.37
CA SER A 381 -2.76 -4.01 16.98
C SER A 381 -3.80 -2.90 16.75
N GLN A 382 -3.60 -2.07 15.74
CA GLN A 382 -4.38 -0.87 15.47
C GLN A 382 -4.75 -0.75 13.97
N PHE A 383 -6.03 -0.57 13.66
CA PHE A 383 -6.54 -0.58 12.28
C PHE A 383 -7.46 0.61 11.98
N ALA A 384 -7.12 1.42 10.98
CA ALA A 384 -7.92 2.54 10.50
C ALA A 384 -8.49 2.27 9.09
N PHE A 385 -9.80 2.46 8.88
CA PHE A 385 -10.44 2.34 7.57
C PHE A 385 -11.21 3.61 7.24
N GLY A 386 -10.94 4.24 6.09
CA GLY A 386 -11.68 5.40 5.60
C GLY A 386 -13.01 4.98 4.96
N GLY A 387 -14.06 5.78 5.16
CA GLY A 387 -15.36 5.56 4.52
C GLY A 387 -15.35 5.87 3.03
N ALA A 388 -16.12 5.12 2.23
CA ALA A 388 -16.26 5.39 0.80
C ALA A 388 -17.03 6.70 0.54
N GLY A 389 -16.67 7.43 -0.52
CA GLY A 389 -17.42 8.61 -0.98
C GLY A 389 -18.70 8.22 -1.74
N GLY A 390 -19.78 8.96 -1.57
CA GLY A 390 -21.04 8.69 -2.26
C GLY A 390 -20.96 8.96 -3.77
N GLY A 391 -21.67 8.15 -4.56
CA GLY A 391 -21.71 8.27 -6.03
C GLY A 391 -22.77 9.26 -6.53
N VAL A 392 -22.61 9.76 -7.76
CA VAL A 392 -23.53 10.75 -8.37
C VAL A 392 -24.01 10.41 -9.79
N ALA A 393 -25.15 11.02 -10.15
CA ALA A 393 -25.45 11.38 -11.53
C ALA A 393 -24.64 12.61 -11.97
N ASP A 394 -25.22 13.81 -11.88
CA ASP A 394 -24.68 15.04 -12.47
C ASP A 394 -23.96 15.95 -11.48
N GLY A 395 -24.36 15.94 -10.19
CA GLY A 395 -23.79 16.76 -9.12
C GLY A 395 -22.36 16.39 -8.71
N ILE A 396 -21.90 16.81 -7.53
CA ILE A 396 -20.50 16.59 -7.10
C ILE A 396 -20.37 15.24 -6.38
N SER A 397 -19.46 14.36 -6.83
CA SER A 397 -19.14 13.11 -6.13
C SER A 397 -18.64 13.35 -4.70
N GLY A 398 -19.06 12.49 -3.77
CA GLY A 398 -18.60 12.56 -2.39
C GLY A 398 -17.11 12.24 -2.29
N THR A 399 -16.38 12.93 -1.42
CA THR A 399 -14.96 12.63 -1.20
C THR A 399 -14.82 11.33 -0.40
N ALA A 400 -13.86 10.48 -0.77
CA ALA A 400 -13.46 9.35 0.05
C ALA A 400 -12.79 9.81 1.36
N GLY A 401 -13.03 9.08 2.44
CA GLY A 401 -12.35 9.26 3.72
C GLY A 401 -10.91 8.75 3.67
N THR A 402 -10.00 9.49 4.30
CA THR A 402 -8.61 9.06 4.50
C THR A 402 -8.48 8.15 5.72
N ALA A 403 -7.45 7.32 5.79
CA ALA A 403 -7.10 6.53 6.96
C ALA A 403 -5.69 6.83 7.44
N ALA A 404 -5.51 7.00 8.76
CA ALA A 404 -4.20 7.09 9.39
C ALA A 404 -4.16 6.24 10.67
N SER A 405 -3.09 5.47 10.86
CA SER A 405 -2.81 4.70 12.08
C SER A 405 -1.34 4.86 12.49
N SER A 406 -1.09 5.21 13.75
CA SER A 406 0.26 5.35 14.31
C SER A 406 0.35 4.75 15.71
N LEU A 407 1.27 3.79 15.88
CA LEU A 407 1.40 2.98 17.10
C LEU A 407 2.85 2.90 17.58
N GLY A 408 3.17 3.52 18.72
CA GLY A 408 4.48 3.47 19.35
C GLY A 408 4.49 2.68 20.66
N ARG A 409 5.57 1.93 20.92
CA ARG A 409 5.80 1.30 22.22
C ARG A 409 7.28 1.01 22.50
N SER A 410 7.75 1.51 23.65
CA SER A 410 8.94 0.99 24.33
C SER A 410 8.50 0.14 25.53
N THR A 411 9.15 -1.01 25.76
CA THR A 411 8.82 -1.93 26.87
C THR A 411 10.02 -2.79 27.31
N SER A 412 9.82 -3.57 28.37
CA SER A 412 10.74 -4.57 28.91
C SER A 412 10.03 -5.93 29.00
N ALA A 413 9.75 -6.55 27.85
CA ALA A 413 8.92 -7.74 27.69
C ALA A 413 9.71 -8.90 27.07
N GLN A 414 9.23 -10.14 27.15
CA GLN A 414 9.85 -11.27 26.42
C GLN A 414 9.77 -11.07 24.90
N SER A 415 8.64 -10.53 24.43
CA SER A 415 8.43 -10.08 23.07
C SER A 415 7.50 -8.87 23.02
N LEU A 416 7.73 -8.01 22.03
CA LEU A 416 6.84 -6.90 21.65
C LEU A 416 6.52 -7.04 20.17
N THR A 417 5.24 -7.06 19.81
CA THR A 417 4.77 -6.97 18.42
C THR A 417 3.77 -5.81 18.29
N LEU A 418 4.04 -4.89 17.37
CA LEU A 418 3.16 -3.76 17.03
C LEU A 418 2.67 -3.88 15.58
N ILE A 419 1.36 -4.02 15.41
CA ILE A 419 0.70 -4.01 14.10
C ILE A 419 -0.06 -2.70 13.94
N SER A 420 0.24 -1.94 12.90
CA SER A 420 -0.46 -0.69 12.55
C SER A 420 -0.87 -0.76 11.09
N ALA A 421 -2.11 -0.38 10.80
CA ALA A 421 -2.75 -0.62 9.52
C ALA A 421 -3.70 0.52 9.15
N ALA A 422 -3.69 0.93 7.87
CA ALA A 422 -4.55 1.98 7.35
C ALA A 422 -5.04 1.64 5.94
N ARG A 423 -6.36 1.73 5.70
CA ARG A 423 -6.95 1.58 4.36
C ARG A 423 -7.83 2.78 4.00
N GLY A 424 -7.52 3.48 2.92
CA GLY A 424 -8.31 4.60 2.44
C GLY A 424 -9.67 4.17 1.87
N GLY A 425 -10.67 5.05 1.95
CA GLY A 425 -12.00 4.78 1.41
C GLY A 425 -12.04 4.79 -0.12
N LEU A 426 -13.03 4.12 -0.72
CA LEU A 426 -13.22 4.11 -2.16
C LEU A 426 -13.79 5.44 -2.68
N GLY A 427 -13.37 5.88 -3.86
CA GLY A 427 -13.88 7.08 -4.52
C GLY A 427 -15.31 6.90 -5.06
N GLY A 428 -16.16 7.91 -4.88
CA GLY A 428 -17.55 7.89 -5.39
C GLY A 428 -17.67 7.99 -6.92
N ASP A 429 -18.36 7.03 -7.52
CA ASP A 429 -18.66 6.96 -8.96
C ASP A 429 -19.36 8.21 -9.52
N ARG A 430 -19.28 8.40 -10.85
CA ARG A 430 -19.96 9.47 -11.58
C ARG A 430 -20.59 8.96 -12.87
N THR A 431 -21.93 9.05 -12.98
CA THR A 431 -22.68 8.52 -14.13
C THR A 431 -23.04 9.54 -15.22
N SER A 432 -22.83 10.84 -14.99
CA SER A 432 -23.04 11.89 -16.01
C SER A 432 -21.95 11.91 -17.09
N ALA A 433 -22.31 12.29 -18.31
CA ALA A 433 -21.46 12.24 -19.51
C ALA A 433 -20.29 13.25 -19.55
N SER A 434 -19.99 13.96 -18.46
CA SER A 434 -18.81 14.84 -18.36
C SER A 434 -18.41 15.10 -16.91
N GLY A 435 -17.12 15.36 -16.67
CA GLY A 435 -16.52 15.58 -15.35
C GLY A 435 -15.59 14.43 -14.93
N THR A 436 -15.19 14.39 -13.66
CA THR A 436 -14.39 13.32 -13.05
C THR A 436 -15.17 12.68 -11.91
N ALA A 437 -15.07 11.37 -11.75
CA ALA A 437 -15.45 10.68 -10.53
C ALA A 437 -14.48 11.01 -9.37
N SER A 438 -14.87 10.70 -8.13
CA SER A 438 -14.08 11.05 -6.94
C SER A 438 -12.80 10.22 -6.82
N ALA A 439 -11.76 10.85 -6.28
CA ALA A 439 -10.53 10.18 -5.89
C ALA A 439 -10.76 9.20 -4.72
N GLY A 440 -9.96 8.14 -4.68
CA GLY A 440 -9.85 7.26 -3.52
C GLY A 440 -9.09 7.92 -2.37
N GLY A 441 -9.37 7.48 -1.15
CA GLY A 441 -8.78 8.01 0.07
C GLY A 441 -7.32 7.60 0.23
N ALA A 442 -6.49 8.50 0.76
CA ALA A 442 -5.12 8.17 1.14
C ALA A 442 -5.07 7.32 2.42
N ALA A 443 -4.01 6.51 2.56
CA ALA A 443 -3.70 5.72 3.74
C ALA A 443 -2.30 6.03 4.28
N THR A 444 -2.17 6.11 5.60
CA THR A 444 -0.88 6.24 6.28
C THR A 444 -0.79 5.30 7.48
N ALA A 445 0.20 4.42 7.53
CA ALA A 445 0.44 3.52 8.67
C ALA A 445 1.85 3.74 9.24
N SER A 446 1.99 3.58 10.57
CA SER A 446 3.29 3.59 11.25
C SER A 446 3.29 2.73 12.51
N ALA A 447 4.36 1.97 12.72
CA ALA A 447 4.62 1.15 13.91
C ALA A 447 6.07 1.33 14.40
N ASP A 448 6.26 1.59 15.69
CA ASP A 448 7.57 1.88 16.31
C ASP A 448 7.74 1.10 17.62
N ALA A 449 8.54 0.03 17.58
CA ALA A 449 8.65 -1.00 18.62
C ALA A 449 10.06 -1.06 19.23
N THR A 450 10.23 -0.59 20.47
CA THR A 450 11.44 -0.78 21.28
C THR A 450 11.24 -1.86 22.34
N ASN A 451 12.12 -2.86 22.43
CA ASN A 451 12.12 -3.80 23.56
C ASN A 451 13.53 -4.01 24.14
N ASP A 452 13.77 -3.52 25.36
CA ASP A 452 15.10 -3.54 25.96
C ASP A 452 15.49 -4.91 26.57
N ALA A 453 14.48 -5.74 26.89
CA ALA A 453 14.64 -7.03 27.57
C ALA A 453 14.35 -8.26 26.68
N GLY A 454 13.90 -8.06 25.45
CA GLY A 454 13.45 -9.15 24.57
C GLY A 454 13.34 -8.74 23.10
N SER A 455 12.66 -9.58 22.30
CA SER A 455 12.52 -9.34 20.86
C SER A 455 11.52 -8.23 20.54
N ALA A 456 11.76 -7.50 19.45
CA ALA A 456 10.91 -6.40 18.98
C ALA A 456 10.47 -6.65 17.53
N GLN A 457 9.18 -6.45 17.25
CA GLN A 457 8.59 -6.55 15.93
C GLN A 457 7.65 -5.38 15.66
N ALA A 458 7.80 -4.75 14.50
CA ALA A 458 6.93 -3.68 14.03
C ALA A 458 6.44 -3.94 12.61
N GLY A 459 5.24 -3.43 12.31
CA GLY A 459 4.59 -3.64 11.03
C GLY A 459 3.83 -4.97 11.00
N THR A 460 3.38 -5.39 9.82
CA THR A 460 2.26 -6.35 9.74
C THR A 460 2.64 -7.83 9.84
N GLY A 461 3.93 -8.17 9.71
CA GLY A 461 4.53 -9.47 10.06
C GLY A 461 4.16 -10.70 9.23
N LEU A 462 2.86 -10.88 8.94
CA LEU A 462 2.26 -12.05 8.29
C LEU A 462 1.06 -11.68 7.39
N TRP A 463 0.61 -10.42 7.40
CA TRP A 463 -0.61 -9.95 6.74
C TRP A 463 -0.27 -8.77 5.80
N SER A 464 -0.82 -8.72 4.58
CA SER A 464 -0.52 -7.68 3.57
C SER A 464 -1.26 -6.35 3.81
N ASP A 465 -1.25 -5.88 5.06
CA ASP A 465 -2.30 -4.98 5.60
C ASP A 465 -1.77 -3.64 6.16
N GLY A 466 -0.61 -3.15 5.69
CA GLY A 466 0.00 -1.89 6.15
C GLY A 466 -0.77 -0.65 5.68
N ALA A 467 -0.21 0.14 4.77
CA ALA A 467 -0.93 1.25 4.14
C ALA A 467 -1.52 0.84 2.78
N LEU A 468 -2.86 0.87 2.63
CA LEU A 468 -3.54 0.59 1.36
C LEU A 468 -4.37 1.81 0.93
N GLY A 469 -3.99 2.46 -0.16
CA GLY A 469 -4.78 3.53 -0.76
C GLY A 469 -6.11 3.00 -1.31
N GLY A 470 -7.20 3.76 -1.18
CA GLY A 470 -8.49 3.37 -1.74
C GLY A 470 -8.53 3.56 -3.26
N ASP A 471 -9.29 2.72 -3.98
CA ASP A 471 -9.45 2.87 -5.44
C ASP A 471 -10.25 4.14 -5.79
N GLY A 472 -9.96 4.74 -6.94
CA GLY A 472 -10.71 5.86 -7.50
C GLY A 472 -12.04 5.44 -8.12
N GLY A 473 -13.06 6.30 -8.04
CA GLY A 473 -14.40 6.03 -8.56
C GLY A 473 -14.45 5.93 -10.08
N SER A 474 -15.43 5.19 -10.62
CA SER A 474 -15.61 5.00 -12.05
C SER A 474 -16.41 6.15 -12.69
N GLY A 475 -15.98 6.58 -13.88
CA GLY A 475 -16.73 7.49 -14.73
C GLY A 475 -17.57 6.72 -15.76
N PHE A 476 -18.78 7.19 -16.08
CA PHE A 476 -19.62 6.61 -17.14
C PHE A 476 -20.02 7.64 -18.20
N GLY A 477 -20.38 7.19 -19.40
CA GLY A 477 -20.99 7.98 -20.48
C GLY A 477 -20.07 9.01 -21.16
N GLY A 478 -18.97 9.41 -20.51
CA GLY A 478 -18.06 10.48 -20.92
C GLY A 478 -17.37 11.19 -19.74
N ALA A 479 -17.72 10.87 -18.49
CA ALA A 479 -16.90 11.23 -17.34
C ALA A 479 -15.60 10.42 -17.29
N SER A 480 -14.53 11.06 -16.79
CA SER A 480 -13.25 10.45 -16.46
C SER A 480 -13.30 9.72 -15.11
N GLY A 481 -12.48 8.70 -14.93
CA GLY A 481 -12.29 8.02 -13.65
C GLY A 481 -11.55 8.89 -12.62
N GLY A 482 -11.79 8.62 -11.34
CA GLY A 482 -11.08 9.25 -10.23
C GLY A 482 -9.68 8.65 -10.02
N VAL A 483 -8.75 9.42 -9.46
CA VAL A 483 -7.41 8.89 -9.14
C VAL A 483 -7.44 7.96 -7.93
N GLY A 484 -6.57 6.96 -7.90
CA GLY A 484 -6.36 6.10 -6.73
C GLY A 484 -5.67 6.84 -5.60
N GLY A 485 -5.98 6.45 -4.36
CA GLY A 485 -5.39 7.01 -3.15
C GLY A 485 -3.93 6.63 -2.96
N ALA A 486 -3.12 7.54 -2.41
CA ALA A 486 -1.74 7.26 -2.05
C ALA A 486 -1.64 6.42 -0.76
N ALA A 487 -0.58 5.63 -0.64
CA ALA A 487 -0.23 4.85 0.55
C ALA A 487 1.16 5.23 1.08
N VAL A 488 1.28 5.43 2.38
CA VAL A 488 2.55 5.68 3.08
C VAL A 488 2.65 4.76 4.30
N ASP A 489 3.65 3.91 4.37
CA ASP A 489 3.88 3.01 5.51
C ASP A 489 5.28 3.17 6.12
N THR A 490 5.41 2.89 7.42
CA THR A 490 6.68 2.96 8.16
C THR A 490 6.73 1.96 9.32
N ALA A 491 7.76 1.13 9.39
CA ALA A 491 7.99 0.19 10.50
C ALA A 491 9.39 0.39 11.11
N ALA A 492 9.49 0.54 12.42
CA ALA A 492 10.75 0.66 13.17
C ALA A 492 10.79 -0.37 14.31
N ALA A 493 11.86 -1.16 14.43
CA ALA A 493 11.98 -2.20 15.46
C ALA A 493 13.38 -2.26 16.08
N ASP A 494 13.49 -2.02 17.38
CA ASP A 494 14.75 -1.91 18.13
C ASP A 494 14.83 -2.89 19.31
N THR A 495 15.98 -3.56 19.48
CA THR A 495 16.30 -4.34 20.70
C THR A 495 17.67 -4.03 21.29
N THR A 496 17.78 -4.17 22.62
CA THR A 496 19.06 -4.07 23.34
C THR A 496 19.50 -5.38 23.99
N GLY A 497 18.77 -6.48 23.76
CA GLY A 497 19.13 -7.81 24.25
C GLY A 497 20.14 -8.55 23.38
N ASP A 498 20.80 -9.56 23.97
CA ASP A 498 21.56 -10.60 23.25
C ASP A 498 20.63 -11.79 22.94
N ALA A 499 20.87 -12.50 21.82
CA ALA A 499 20.11 -13.66 21.36
C ALA A 499 18.60 -13.42 21.10
N GLN A 500 18.20 -12.17 20.91
CA GLN A 500 16.86 -11.73 20.53
C GLN A 500 16.74 -11.52 19.01
N THR A 501 15.62 -10.93 18.59
CA THR A 501 15.36 -10.54 17.20
C THR A 501 14.73 -9.14 17.15
N ALA A 502 15.23 -8.30 16.25
CA ALA A 502 14.57 -7.06 15.83
C ALA A 502 14.06 -7.23 14.39
N THR A 503 12.75 -7.01 14.18
CA THR A 503 12.14 -7.19 12.85
C THR A 503 11.16 -6.08 12.48
N ALA A 504 11.45 -5.35 11.41
CA ALA A 504 10.54 -4.37 10.82
C ALA A 504 9.97 -4.87 9.48
N TYR A 505 8.64 -4.77 9.32
CA TYR A 505 7.90 -5.14 8.11
C TYR A 505 7.13 -3.96 7.54
N GLY A 506 7.70 -3.28 6.54
CA GLY A 506 7.03 -2.21 5.81
C GLY A 506 6.19 -2.74 4.64
N TYR A 507 4.95 -2.28 4.51
CA TYR A 507 4.06 -2.62 3.40
C TYR A 507 3.13 -1.47 2.98
N ALA A 508 3.32 -0.94 1.77
CA ALA A 508 2.44 0.07 1.17
C ALA A 508 1.94 -0.33 -0.23
N THR A 509 0.63 -0.21 -0.48
CA THR A 509 0.01 -0.42 -1.79
C THR A 509 -0.89 0.75 -2.16
N GLY A 510 -0.60 1.43 -3.27
CA GLY A 510 -1.41 2.53 -3.79
C GLY A 510 -2.73 2.03 -4.39
N GLY A 511 -3.81 2.80 -4.22
CA GLY A 511 -5.11 2.45 -4.78
C GLY A 511 -5.12 2.53 -6.31
N ASN A 512 -5.99 1.77 -6.97
CA ASN A 512 -6.09 1.78 -8.43
C ASN A 512 -6.85 3.01 -8.93
N GLY A 513 -6.54 3.44 -10.15
CA GLY A 513 -7.27 4.49 -10.84
C GLY A 513 -8.62 3.98 -11.35
N GLY A 514 -9.67 4.79 -11.19
CA GLY A 514 -11.02 4.47 -11.64
C GLY A 514 -11.13 4.36 -13.17
N GLN A 515 -12.00 3.49 -13.64
CA GLN A 515 -12.18 3.22 -15.07
C GLN A 515 -13.18 4.18 -15.72
N VAL A 516 -13.18 4.25 -17.06
CA VAL A 516 -14.25 4.89 -17.85
C VAL A 516 -15.10 3.82 -18.54
N ASN A 517 -16.41 3.87 -18.31
CA ASN A 517 -17.39 2.94 -18.86
C ASN A 517 -18.31 3.63 -19.89
N PHE A 518 -18.38 3.07 -21.10
CA PHE A 518 -19.28 3.55 -22.18
C PHE A 518 -19.07 5.03 -22.56
N GLY A 519 -17.82 5.46 -22.74
CA GLY A 519 -17.50 6.82 -23.19
C GLY A 519 -18.13 7.16 -24.55
N THR A 520 -18.91 8.24 -24.62
CA THR A 520 -19.48 8.80 -25.87
C THR A 520 -18.84 10.12 -26.29
N GLY A 521 -17.95 10.66 -25.46
CA GLY A 521 -17.24 11.93 -25.67
C GLY A 521 -15.74 11.75 -25.95
N ALA A 522 -15.12 12.79 -26.51
CA ALA A 522 -13.74 12.77 -27.04
C ALA A 522 -12.64 13.18 -26.02
N THR A 523 -12.91 13.07 -24.71
CA THR A 523 -12.03 13.62 -23.66
C THR A 523 -11.95 12.81 -22.36
N SER A 524 -12.58 11.62 -22.31
CA SER A 524 -12.62 10.80 -21.09
C SER A 524 -11.23 10.22 -20.77
N LEU A 525 -10.79 10.32 -19.52
CA LEU A 525 -9.51 9.79 -19.06
C LEU A 525 -9.73 8.68 -18.02
N GLY A 526 -8.98 7.59 -18.11
CA GLY A 526 -8.82 6.68 -16.98
C GLY A 526 -8.12 7.38 -15.82
N GLY A 527 -8.52 7.08 -14.59
CA GLY A 527 -7.89 7.64 -13.39
C GLY A 527 -6.44 7.19 -13.26
N ALA A 528 -5.54 8.04 -12.77
CA ALA A 528 -4.18 7.62 -12.43
C ALA A 528 -4.19 6.72 -11.19
N GLY A 529 -3.30 5.74 -11.14
CA GLY A 529 -3.06 4.93 -9.94
C GLY A 529 -2.35 5.72 -8.84
N GLY A 530 -2.62 5.37 -7.58
CA GLY A 530 -2.03 5.99 -6.41
C GLY A 530 -0.58 5.56 -6.19
N THR A 531 0.24 6.47 -5.66
CA THR A 531 1.63 6.20 -5.29
C THR A 531 1.73 5.40 -4.00
N ALA A 532 2.68 4.49 -3.91
CA ALA A 532 3.07 3.80 -2.67
C ALA A 532 4.45 4.23 -2.20
N ARG A 533 4.61 4.43 -0.89
CA ARG A 533 5.91 4.65 -0.25
C ARG A 533 5.99 3.86 1.05
N SER A 534 7.03 3.07 1.22
CA SER A 534 7.24 2.24 2.40
C SER A 534 8.65 2.43 2.97
N GLY A 535 8.83 2.08 4.24
CA GLY A 535 10.12 2.11 4.92
C GLY A 535 10.16 1.19 6.14
N ALA A 536 11.14 0.28 6.18
CA ALA A 536 11.42 -0.59 7.32
C ALA A 536 12.82 -0.28 7.89
N ASP A 537 12.93 -0.06 9.20
CA ASP A 537 14.17 0.19 9.93
C ASP A 537 14.29 -0.77 11.13
N ALA A 538 15.39 -1.51 11.25
CA ALA A 538 15.56 -2.53 12.29
C ALA A 538 16.94 -2.43 12.96
N GLY A 539 16.96 -2.38 14.29
CA GLY A 539 18.16 -2.15 15.09
C GLY A 539 18.39 -3.18 16.21
N ALA A 540 19.64 -3.59 16.38
CA ALA A 540 20.09 -4.32 17.56
C ALA A 540 21.42 -3.77 18.11
N THR A 541 21.44 -3.45 19.39
CA THR A 541 22.68 -3.04 20.11
C THR A 541 23.34 -4.17 20.90
N GLY A 542 22.67 -5.32 21.04
CA GLY A 542 23.24 -6.58 21.53
C GLY A 542 23.46 -7.60 20.40
N ASP A 543 23.93 -8.80 20.75
CA ASP A 543 24.21 -9.89 19.81
C ASP A 543 22.92 -10.62 19.36
N SER A 544 22.12 -9.91 18.55
CA SER A 544 20.76 -10.31 18.13
C SER A 544 20.58 -10.29 16.62
N GLN A 545 19.64 -11.10 16.11
CA GLN A 545 19.31 -11.12 14.68
C GLN A 545 18.52 -9.87 14.30
N VAL A 546 18.82 -9.29 13.13
CA VAL A 546 18.15 -8.08 12.63
C VAL A 546 17.58 -8.32 11.24
N LEU A 547 16.32 -7.97 11.01
CA LEU A 547 15.65 -8.08 9.71
C LEU A 547 14.77 -6.85 9.43
N ALA A 548 15.10 -6.09 8.40
CA ALA A 548 14.19 -5.12 7.78
C ALA A 548 13.69 -5.69 6.45
N ASN A 549 12.38 -5.79 6.29
CA ASN A 549 11.74 -6.22 5.06
C ASN A 549 10.69 -5.19 4.65
N ASP A 550 10.79 -4.65 3.44
CA ASP A 550 10.00 -3.52 2.98
C ASP A 550 9.41 -3.78 1.59
N THR A 551 8.17 -3.35 1.36
CA THR A 551 7.48 -3.52 0.07
C THR A 551 6.58 -2.34 -0.26
N ALA A 552 6.77 -1.76 -1.46
CA ALA A 552 5.91 -0.73 -2.03
C ALA A 552 5.36 -1.17 -3.39
N ILE A 553 4.04 -1.05 -3.58
CA ILE A 553 3.35 -1.41 -4.83
C ILE A 553 2.48 -0.23 -5.30
N GLY A 554 2.83 0.38 -6.43
CA GLY A 554 2.03 1.45 -7.03
C GLY A 554 0.72 0.92 -7.59
N GLY A 555 -0.37 1.69 -7.42
CA GLY A 555 -1.68 1.30 -7.94
C GLY A 555 -1.71 1.32 -9.47
N ARG A 556 -2.49 0.43 -10.11
CA ARG A 556 -2.63 0.43 -11.58
C ARG A 556 -3.49 1.61 -12.04
N GLY A 557 -3.15 2.19 -13.19
CA GLY A 557 -3.96 3.20 -13.88
C GLY A 557 -5.24 2.61 -14.49
N GLY A 558 -6.34 3.36 -14.40
CA GLY A 558 -7.65 2.95 -14.87
C GLY A 558 -7.74 2.84 -16.40
N ASP A 559 -8.45 1.82 -16.88
CA ASP A 559 -8.72 1.63 -18.30
C ASP A 559 -9.83 2.59 -18.79
N ALA A 560 -9.80 2.94 -20.08
CA ALA A 560 -10.77 3.86 -20.70
C ALA A 560 -11.55 3.19 -21.84
N ALA A 561 -12.82 2.84 -21.61
CA ALA A 561 -13.68 2.15 -22.58
C ALA A 561 -14.71 3.08 -23.26
N GLY A 562 -14.53 3.31 -24.56
CA GLY A 562 -15.39 4.11 -25.43
C GLY A 562 -14.88 5.54 -25.70
N GLY A 563 -14.95 5.96 -26.97
CA GLY A 563 -14.47 7.25 -27.45
C GLY A 563 -12.94 7.36 -27.55
N THR A 564 -12.44 8.57 -27.82
CA THR A 564 -11.00 8.88 -27.99
C THR A 564 -10.26 9.02 -26.66
N GLY A 565 -10.67 8.27 -25.63
CA GLY A 565 -10.08 8.35 -24.31
C GLY A 565 -8.68 7.75 -24.23
N SER A 566 -7.92 8.13 -23.20
CA SER A 566 -6.66 7.49 -22.85
C SER A 566 -6.75 6.82 -21.49
N GLY A 567 -6.04 5.70 -21.32
CA GLY A 567 -5.89 5.07 -20.02
C GLY A 567 -5.10 5.95 -19.03
N GLY A 568 -5.33 5.74 -17.75
CA GLY A 568 -4.63 6.47 -16.68
C GLY A 568 -3.20 5.99 -16.50
N ALA A 569 -2.31 6.86 -16.01
CA ALA A 569 -0.96 6.45 -15.64
C ALA A 569 -0.94 5.53 -14.42
N GLY A 570 0.00 4.60 -14.35
CA GLY A 570 0.26 3.80 -13.16
C GLY A 570 0.96 4.61 -12.06
N GLY A 571 0.71 4.26 -10.80
CA GLY A 571 1.32 4.89 -9.64
C GLY A 571 2.77 4.44 -9.42
N SER A 572 3.62 5.33 -8.92
CA SER A 572 5.01 4.99 -8.58
C SER A 572 5.13 4.30 -7.22
N ALA A 573 6.21 3.54 -7.01
CA ALA A 573 6.54 2.84 -5.78
C ALA A 573 7.95 3.18 -5.26
N ASP A 574 8.05 3.60 -4.01
CA ASP A 574 9.30 3.83 -3.29
C ASP A 574 9.42 2.88 -2.08
N SER A 575 10.45 2.02 -2.04
CA SER A 575 10.71 1.07 -0.95
C SER A 575 12.09 1.30 -0.33
N THR A 576 12.19 1.25 1.00
CA THR A 576 13.42 1.45 1.78
C THR A 576 13.54 0.44 2.92
N ALA A 577 14.62 -0.35 2.97
CA ALA A 577 14.93 -1.25 4.09
C ALA A 577 16.30 -0.90 4.71
N ILE A 578 16.36 -0.75 6.03
CA ILE A 578 17.56 -0.41 6.79
C ILE A 578 17.70 -1.40 7.96
N ALA A 579 18.87 -2.03 8.09
CA ALA A 579 19.16 -2.96 9.17
C ALA A 579 20.54 -2.73 9.78
N GLY A 580 20.62 -2.61 11.11
CA GLY A 580 21.86 -2.39 11.86
C GLY A 580 21.99 -3.29 13.09
N GLY A 581 23.05 -4.09 13.16
CA GLY A 581 23.32 -4.97 14.30
C GLY A 581 24.75 -4.84 14.83
N ALA A 582 24.92 -4.54 16.12
CA ALA A 582 26.22 -4.50 16.79
C ALA A 582 26.82 -5.90 17.11
N GLY A 583 26.17 -6.97 16.64
CA GLY A 583 26.47 -8.36 16.96
C GLY A 583 27.13 -9.16 15.83
N THR A 584 27.48 -10.41 16.17
CA THR A 584 27.94 -11.45 15.25
C THR A 584 26.80 -12.23 14.59
N GLN A 585 25.57 -12.06 15.10
CA GLN A 585 24.35 -12.61 14.52
C GLN A 585 23.99 -11.97 13.15
N PRO A 586 23.13 -12.62 12.34
CA PRO A 586 22.84 -12.15 10.99
C PRO A 586 22.05 -10.84 10.94
N VAL A 587 22.42 -9.98 9.98
CA VAL A 587 21.70 -8.74 9.64
C VAL A 587 21.17 -8.85 8.20
N ALA A 588 19.88 -8.59 8.01
CA ALA A 588 19.19 -8.69 6.72
C ALA A 588 18.37 -7.43 6.39
N ALA A 589 18.51 -6.91 5.18
CA ALA A 589 17.71 -5.79 4.67
C ALA A 589 17.21 -6.06 3.24
N ASP A 590 15.89 -6.23 3.08
CA ASP A 590 15.24 -6.57 1.81
C ASP A 590 14.22 -5.48 1.42
N ALA A 591 14.44 -4.76 0.31
CA ALA A 591 13.54 -3.73 -0.21
C ALA A 591 12.96 -4.14 -1.58
N SER A 592 11.65 -3.97 -1.77
CA SER A 592 10.92 -4.38 -2.97
C SER A 592 9.96 -3.29 -3.46
N ALA A 593 10.18 -2.76 -4.66
CA ALA A 593 9.33 -1.73 -5.27
C ALA A 593 8.77 -2.20 -6.62
N THR A 594 7.44 -2.18 -6.77
CA THR A 594 6.76 -2.47 -8.03
C THR A 594 5.88 -1.28 -8.42
N GLY A 595 6.22 -0.59 -9.51
CA GLY A 595 5.38 0.46 -10.07
C GLY A 595 4.12 -0.14 -10.69
N GLY A 596 2.99 0.58 -10.58
CA GLY A 596 1.72 0.11 -11.13
C GLY A 596 1.68 0.20 -12.66
N ASP A 597 0.95 -0.71 -13.29
CA ASP A 597 0.76 -0.67 -14.75
C ASP A 597 -0.05 0.56 -15.20
N GLY A 598 0.17 1.00 -16.43
CA GLY A 598 -0.67 1.98 -17.10
C GLY A 598 -1.97 1.37 -17.64
N GLY A 599 -3.07 2.13 -17.55
CA GLY A 599 -4.36 1.73 -18.09
C GLY A 599 -4.39 1.69 -19.61
N SER A 600 -5.24 0.84 -20.18
CA SER A 600 -5.42 0.70 -21.63
C SER A 600 -6.58 1.54 -22.17
N ALA A 601 -6.47 1.96 -23.44
CA ALA A 601 -7.58 2.58 -24.17
C ALA A 601 -8.34 1.54 -25.00
N LEU A 602 -9.66 1.49 -24.89
CA LEU A 602 -10.54 0.47 -25.49
C LEU A 602 -11.65 1.14 -26.30
N ALA A 603 -11.41 1.41 -27.59
CA ALA A 603 -12.32 2.13 -28.48
C ALA A 603 -13.01 1.21 -29.52
N PRO A 604 -14.32 0.89 -29.37
CA PRO A 604 -15.03 -0.01 -30.29
C PRO A 604 -15.41 0.61 -31.65
N ASP A 605 -15.25 1.92 -31.80
CA ASP A 605 -15.76 2.72 -32.93
C ASP A 605 -14.72 3.01 -34.02
N GLY A 606 -13.49 2.50 -33.86
CA GLY A 606 -12.37 2.74 -34.76
C GLY A 606 -11.59 4.03 -34.48
N THR A 607 -11.89 4.75 -33.39
CA THR A 607 -11.11 5.93 -33.00
C THR A 607 -9.81 5.58 -32.26
N THR A 608 -8.85 6.51 -32.30
CA THR A 608 -7.52 6.35 -31.69
C THR A 608 -7.51 6.82 -30.24
N GLY A 609 -7.19 5.91 -29.32
CA GLY A 609 -6.89 6.21 -27.92
C GLY A 609 -5.50 5.69 -27.54
N SER A 610 -4.82 6.37 -26.62
CA SER A 610 -3.48 6.02 -26.15
C SER A 610 -3.51 5.31 -24.79
N GLY A 611 -2.54 4.42 -24.55
CA GLY A 611 -2.32 3.88 -23.21
C GLY A 611 -1.83 4.95 -22.21
N GLY A 612 -2.01 4.69 -20.92
CA GLY A 612 -1.34 5.45 -19.86
C GLY A 612 0.08 4.92 -19.60
N VAL A 613 1.01 5.77 -19.15
CA VAL A 613 2.38 5.34 -18.84
C VAL A 613 2.44 4.44 -17.60
N GLY A 614 3.40 3.51 -17.56
CA GLY A 614 3.68 2.70 -16.38
C GLY A 614 4.34 3.51 -15.26
N GLY A 615 4.05 3.16 -14.01
CA GLY A 615 4.60 3.80 -12.81
C GLY A 615 6.05 3.41 -12.56
N GLY A 616 6.85 4.34 -12.05
CA GLY A 616 8.26 4.10 -11.72
C GLY A 616 8.45 3.34 -10.41
N ALA A 617 9.60 2.68 -10.23
CA ALA A 617 9.95 1.94 -9.03
C ALA A 617 11.35 2.28 -8.51
N GLN A 618 11.47 2.52 -7.21
CA GLN A 618 12.75 2.67 -6.53
C GLN A 618 12.81 1.80 -5.28
N ALA A 619 13.80 0.90 -5.20
CA ALA A 619 14.10 0.09 -4.02
C ALA A 619 15.50 0.41 -3.48
N GLN A 620 15.59 0.70 -2.18
CA GLN A 620 16.85 1.00 -1.49
C GLN A 620 17.00 0.09 -0.27
N ALA A 621 18.07 -0.70 -0.19
CA ALA A 621 18.34 -1.60 0.92
C ALA A 621 19.74 -1.37 1.51
N GLN A 622 19.84 -1.30 2.84
CA GLN A 622 21.07 -1.02 3.57
C GLN A 622 21.21 -1.94 4.79
N GLY A 623 22.31 -2.69 4.87
CA GLY A 623 22.59 -3.61 5.97
C GLY A 623 23.98 -3.40 6.58
N THR A 624 24.09 -3.35 7.90
CA THR A 624 25.35 -3.11 8.62
C THR A 624 25.48 -4.00 9.87
N GLY A 625 26.65 -4.60 10.10
CA GLY A 625 26.94 -5.27 11.37
C GLY A 625 28.25 -6.05 11.43
N ASP A 626 28.54 -6.69 12.57
CA ASP A 626 29.78 -7.46 12.78
C ASP A 626 29.66 -8.94 12.36
N GLY A 627 28.45 -9.41 12.08
CA GLY A 627 28.12 -10.76 11.60
C GLY A 627 28.02 -10.91 10.07
N PRO A 628 27.35 -11.97 9.59
CA PRO A 628 26.94 -12.10 8.19
C PRO A 628 25.89 -11.04 7.82
N VAL A 629 26.04 -10.41 6.66
CA VAL A 629 25.15 -9.32 6.20
C VAL A 629 24.55 -9.66 4.84
N ALA A 630 23.23 -9.70 4.76
CA ALA A 630 22.46 -9.94 3.53
C ALA A 630 21.64 -8.70 3.17
N VAL A 631 21.73 -8.25 1.91
CA VAL A 631 21.02 -7.05 1.45
C VAL A 631 20.47 -7.26 0.04
N SER A 632 19.18 -7.02 -0.16
CA SER A 632 18.51 -7.17 -1.45
C SER A 632 17.67 -5.95 -1.79
N ALA A 633 17.85 -5.39 -2.98
CA ALA A 633 16.97 -4.36 -3.53
C ALA A 633 16.39 -4.85 -4.86
N ALA A 634 15.06 -4.91 -4.97
CA ALA A 634 14.35 -5.30 -6.19
C ALA A 634 13.40 -4.18 -6.64
N ALA A 635 13.58 -3.66 -7.85
CA ALA A 635 12.73 -2.63 -8.43
C ALA A 635 12.17 -3.10 -9.78
N ALA A 636 10.85 -3.04 -9.97
CA ALA A 636 10.17 -3.36 -11.22
C ALA A 636 9.24 -2.20 -11.62
N GLY A 637 9.52 -1.53 -12.74
CA GLY A 637 8.63 -0.52 -13.28
C GLY A 637 7.37 -1.15 -13.88
N GLY A 638 6.22 -0.49 -13.74
CA GLY A 638 4.95 -0.99 -14.29
C GLY A 638 4.94 -0.98 -15.82
N ALA A 639 4.15 -1.86 -16.43
CA ALA A 639 3.97 -1.88 -17.89
C ALA A 639 3.31 -0.60 -18.39
N GLY A 640 3.66 -0.16 -19.60
CA GLY A 640 2.88 0.88 -20.29
C GLY A 640 1.54 0.31 -20.76
N GLY A 641 0.48 1.11 -20.74
CA GLY A 641 -0.84 0.69 -21.24
C GLY A 641 -0.90 0.51 -22.75
N SER A 642 -1.87 -0.28 -23.22
CA SER A 642 -2.10 -0.51 -24.65
C SER A 642 -2.93 0.62 -25.30
N GLY A 643 -2.53 1.02 -26.51
CA GLY A 643 -3.31 1.89 -27.39
C GLY A 643 -4.14 1.08 -28.39
N ASN A 644 -5.13 1.69 -29.04
CA ASN A 644 -6.04 1.00 -29.95
C ASN A 644 -6.26 1.72 -31.29
N ASN A 645 -6.62 0.95 -32.33
CA ASN A 645 -6.91 1.42 -33.69
C ASN A 645 -5.79 2.28 -34.33
N GLY A 646 -4.52 2.02 -33.99
CA GLY A 646 -3.38 2.84 -34.43
C GLY A 646 -3.03 4.01 -33.52
N GLY A 647 -3.73 4.16 -32.39
CA GLY A 647 -3.25 4.95 -31.25
C GLY A 647 -1.98 4.34 -30.66
N LEU A 648 -1.09 5.19 -30.17
CA LEU A 648 0.18 4.76 -29.58
C LEU A 648 -0.07 4.03 -28.24
N GLY A 649 0.63 2.92 -28.03
CA GLY A 649 0.84 2.40 -26.68
C GLY A 649 1.74 3.34 -25.86
N ALA A 650 1.88 3.04 -24.58
CA ALA A 650 2.67 3.87 -23.68
C ALA A 650 4.02 3.25 -23.29
N ARG A 651 4.90 4.13 -22.81
CA ARG A 651 6.16 3.77 -22.17
C ARG A 651 5.92 3.08 -20.82
N GLY A 652 6.67 2.02 -20.54
CA GLY A 652 6.76 1.43 -19.20
C GLY A 652 7.56 2.28 -18.22
N GLY A 653 7.42 1.98 -16.92
CA GLY A 653 8.04 2.74 -15.84
C GLY A 653 9.54 2.48 -15.67
N ASP A 654 10.28 3.50 -15.25
CA ASP A 654 11.70 3.37 -14.91
C ASP A 654 11.92 2.66 -13.56
N ALA A 655 12.98 1.86 -13.44
CA ALA A 655 13.31 1.07 -12.25
C ALA A 655 14.73 1.35 -11.72
N VAL A 656 14.86 1.58 -10.42
CA VAL A 656 16.15 1.83 -9.75
C VAL A 656 16.28 0.97 -8.49
N ALA A 657 17.26 0.07 -8.47
CA ALA A 657 17.58 -0.78 -7.33
C ALA A 657 18.98 -0.45 -6.76
N ALA A 658 19.06 -0.13 -5.47
CA ALA A 658 20.31 0.19 -4.79
C ALA A 658 20.44 -0.62 -3.49
N ALA A 659 21.43 -1.50 -3.42
CA ALA A 659 21.71 -2.35 -2.26
C ALA A 659 23.12 -2.08 -1.72
N THR A 660 23.27 -1.89 -0.41
CA THR A 660 24.56 -1.64 0.25
C THR A 660 24.70 -2.46 1.53
N GLY A 661 25.68 -3.38 1.57
CA GLY A 661 25.97 -4.23 2.73
C GLY A 661 27.38 -4.02 3.27
N VAL A 662 27.52 -3.85 4.60
CA VAL A 662 28.80 -3.63 5.27
C VAL A 662 28.95 -4.57 6.46
N ALA A 663 29.92 -5.48 6.39
CA ALA A 663 30.41 -6.21 7.54
C ALA A 663 31.61 -5.48 8.16
N THR A 664 31.54 -5.15 9.45
CA THR A 664 32.61 -4.44 10.20
C THR A 664 33.44 -5.35 11.11
N GLY A 665 32.96 -6.56 11.38
CA GLY A 665 33.56 -7.48 12.34
C GLY A 665 34.81 -8.19 11.81
N ALA A 666 35.74 -8.53 12.72
CA ALA A 666 36.94 -9.31 12.39
C ALA A 666 36.68 -10.83 12.24
N ALA A 667 35.42 -11.25 12.32
CA ALA A 667 34.94 -12.61 12.03
C ALA A 667 34.82 -12.80 10.49
N PRO A 668 34.67 -14.04 9.98
CA PRO A 668 34.39 -14.28 8.55
C PRO A 668 32.93 -13.95 8.20
N GLY A 669 32.48 -12.72 8.48
CA GLY A 669 31.17 -12.21 8.10
C GLY A 669 31.07 -12.08 6.58
N THR A 670 30.27 -12.94 5.95
CA THR A 670 30.01 -12.91 4.51
C THR A 670 29.00 -11.84 4.17
N VAL A 671 29.31 -11.01 3.18
CA VAL A 671 28.47 -9.92 2.68
C VAL A 671 27.84 -10.34 1.36
N SER A 672 26.52 -10.53 1.35
CA SER A 672 25.74 -10.90 0.18
C SER A 672 24.82 -9.75 -0.22
N VAL A 673 25.13 -9.06 -1.33
CA VAL A 673 24.43 -7.85 -1.75
C VAL A 673 23.89 -8.01 -3.16
N SER A 674 22.58 -7.90 -3.33
CA SER A 674 21.89 -8.06 -4.63
C SER A 674 21.09 -6.82 -4.98
N ALA A 675 21.22 -6.32 -6.20
CA ALA A 675 20.37 -5.27 -6.75
C ALA A 675 19.80 -5.73 -8.10
N THR A 676 18.47 -5.74 -8.24
CA THR A 676 17.77 -6.16 -9.46
C THR A 676 16.78 -5.08 -9.88
N ALA A 677 17.00 -4.48 -11.05
CA ALA A 677 16.11 -3.48 -11.64
C ALA A 677 15.51 -4.00 -12.95
N GLN A 678 14.21 -3.87 -13.13
CA GLN A 678 13.48 -4.31 -14.33
C GLN A 678 12.62 -3.14 -14.83
N GLY A 679 13.02 -2.52 -15.93
CA GLY A 679 12.26 -1.46 -16.58
C GLY A 679 10.96 -2.01 -17.16
N GLY A 680 9.85 -1.32 -16.91
CA GLY A 680 8.53 -1.79 -17.32
C GLY A 680 8.38 -1.92 -18.84
N THR A 681 7.53 -2.85 -19.28
CA THR A 681 7.39 -3.16 -20.71
C THR A 681 6.82 -1.99 -21.51
N GLY A 682 7.47 -1.68 -22.63
CA GLY A 682 7.01 -0.68 -23.58
C GLY A 682 6.01 -1.26 -24.59
N HIS A 683 4.84 -0.64 -24.71
CA HIS A 683 3.94 -0.89 -25.84
C HIS A 683 4.12 0.26 -26.84
N GLY A 684 4.58 -0.01 -28.06
CA GLY A 684 4.79 1.03 -29.08
C GLY A 684 6.15 1.75 -29.06
N GLY A 685 7.23 1.05 -28.69
CA GLY A 685 8.59 1.46 -29.07
C GLY A 685 9.39 2.31 -28.07
N THR A 686 8.98 2.40 -26.81
CA THR A 686 9.86 2.88 -25.72
C THR A 686 9.64 2.09 -24.43
N ALA A 687 10.70 1.52 -23.85
CA ALA A 687 10.64 0.80 -22.59
C ALA A 687 10.93 1.70 -21.38
N GLY A 688 10.68 1.16 -20.18
CA GLY A 688 11.31 1.65 -18.95
C GLY A 688 12.82 1.38 -18.96
N SER A 689 13.62 2.30 -18.42
CA SER A 689 15.04 2.09 -18.14
C SER A 689 15.23 1.39 -16.80
N ALA A 690 16.30 0.63 -16.64
CA ALA A 690 16.64 -0.04 -15.39
C ALA A 690 18.09 0.26 -14.97
N ILE A 691 18.30 0.57 -13.69
CA ILE A 691 19.62 0.80 -13.09
C ILE A 691 19.71 0.01 -11.79
N ALA A 692 20.70 -0.87 -11.69
CA ALA A 692 21.00 -1.64 -10.49
C ALA A 692 22.41 -1.34 -9.96
N THR A 693 22.56 -1.16 -8.65
CA THR A 693 23.85 -0.93 -7.99
C THR A 693 23.91 -1.73 -6.69
N ALA A 694 24.90 -2.63 -6.60
CA ALA A 694 25.17 -3.44 -5.42
C ALA A 694 26.56 -3.09 -4.87
N GLN A 695 26.62 -2.69 -3.59
CA GLN A 695 27.86 -2.29 -2.90
C GLN A 695 28.11 -3.19 -1.70
N GLY A 696 29.25 -3.87 -1.66
CA GLY A 696 29.66 -4.75 -0.56
C GLY A 696 30.97 -4.29 0.07
N SER A 697 31.05 -4.36 1.40
CA SER A 697 32.27 -4.07 2.16
C SER A 697 32.47 -5.12 3.24
N GLY A 698 33.49 -5.98 3.12
CA GLY A 698 33.75 -7.06 4.07
C GLY A 698 34.89 -8.00 3.65
N ASN A 699 35.04 -9.13 4.35
CA ASN A 699 36.13 -10.11 4.14
C ASN A 699 35.75 -11.33 3.28
N GLY A 700 34.55 -11.35 2.70
CA GLY A 700 34.07 -12.43 1.83
C GLY A 700 32.64 -12.20 1.39
N GLY A 701 32.22 -12.85 0.30
CA GLY A 701 30.84 -12.79 -0.22
C GLY A 701 30.77 -12.27 -1.66
N THR A 702 29.65 -11.68 -2.05
CA THR A 702 29.36 -11.25 -3.43
C THR A 702 28.46 -10.02 -3.47
N ALA A 703 28.79 -9.06 -4.33
CA ALA A 703 27.92 -7.98 -4.76
C ALA A 703 27.50 -8.22 -6.22
N SER A 704 26.20 -8.34 -6.49
CA SER A 704 25.64 -8.61 -7.81
C SER A 704 24.57 -7.58 -8.20
N ALA A 705 24.70 -7.01 -9.41
CA ALA A 705 23.73 -6.09 -9.99
C ALA A 705 23.15 -6.69 -11.28
N SER A 706 21.83 -6.58 -11.47
CA SER A 706 21.10 -7.05 -12.65
C SER A 706 20.12 -5.98 -13.12
N ALA A 707 20.14 -5.65 -14.41
CA ALA A 707 19.25 -4.68 -15.03
C ALA A 707 18.64 -5.28 -16.30
N SER A 708 17.31 -5.19 -16.47
CA SER A 708 16.62 -5.56 -17.73
C SER A 708 15.63 -4.50 -18.20
N SER A 709 15.44 -4.38 -19.52
CA SER A 709 14.53 -3.43 -20.17
C SER A 709 13.97 -4.09 -21.43
N ALA A 710 12.64 -4.08 -21.60
CA ALA A 710 11.97 -4.84 -22.66
C ALA A 710 10.75 -4.11 -23.27
N GLN A 711 10.38 -4.50 -24.49
CA GLN A 711 9.19 -3.99 -25.19
C GLN A 711 8.63 -5.02 -26.19
N ASP A 712 7.32 -4.99 -26.39
CA ASP A 712 6.58 -5.97 -27.20
C ASP A 712 6.75 -5.75 -28.72
N SER A 713 7.37 -4.65 -29.12
CA SER A 713 7.55 -4.27 -30.53
C SER A 713 8.64 -3.20 -30.71
N GLY A 714 9.40 -3.32 -31.80
CA GLY A 714 10.50 -2.41 -32.15
C GLY A 714 11.84 -3.14 -32.26
N LEU A 715 12.87 -2.44 -32.75
CA LEU A 715 14.15 -3.06 -33.16
C LEU A 715 14.85 -3.86 -32.04
N ALA A 716 14.90 -3.31 -30.82
CA ALA A 716 15.36 -4.05 -29.64
C ALA A 716 14.15 -4.49 -28.83
N LEU A 717 14.04 -5.79 -28.55
CA LEU A 717 12.92 -6.39 -27.82
C LEU A 717 13.26 -6.60 -26.34
N SER A 718 14.50 -7.01 -26.05
CA SER A 718 15.01 -7.22 -24.69
C SER A 718 16.47 -6.80 -24.62
N ILE A 719 16.83 -6.05 -23.58
CA ILE A 719 18.18 -5.60 -23.29
C ILE A 719 18.43 -5.85 -21.81
N ALA A 720 19.45 -6.62 -21.47
CA ALA A 720 19.82 -6.91 -20.09
C ALA A 720 21.33 -6.80 -19.86
N GLY A 721 21.71 -6.31 -18.67
CA GLY A 721 23.08 -6.29 -18.17
C GLY A 721 23.15 -6.98 -16.81
N THR A 722 24.16 -7.81 -16.58
CA THR A 722 24.44 -8.38 -15.25
C THR A 722 25.91 -8.19 -14.90
N ALA A 723 26.18 -7.86 -13.63
CA ALA A 723 27.52 -7.62 -13.11
C ALA A 723 27.68 -8.30 -11.75
N SER A 724 28.84 -8.93 -11.50
CA SER A 724 29.12 -9.63 -10.24
C SER A 724 30.57 -9.44 -9.82
N ALA A 725 30.76 -9.02 -8.56
CA ALA A 725 32.05 -8.81 -7.92
C ALA A 725 32.12 -9.57 -6.58
N PRO A 726 33.14 -10.42 -6.33
CA PRO A 726 33.36 -10.99 -5.00
C PRO A 726 33.75 -9.90 -4.01
N VAL A 727 33.24 -9.97 -2.79
CA VAL A 727 33.55 -8.99 -1.71
C VAL A 727 34.85 -9.40 -1.02
N ASP A 728 35.89 -8.59 -1.20
CA ASP A 728 37.19 -8.72 -0.55
C ASP A 728 37.76 -7.30 -0.36
N GLY A 729 37.41 -6.65 0.74
CA GLY A 729 37.47 -5.19 0.90
C GLY A 729 36.20 -4.50 0.39
N GLN A 730 36.33 -3.31 -0.23
CA GLN A 730 35.20 -2.56 -0.79
C GLN A 730 35.01 -2.85 -2.28
N VAL A 731 33.79 -3.25 -2.66
CA VAL A 731 33.42 -3.54 -4.05
C VAL A 731 32.05 -2.98 -4.43
N LYS A 732 31.91 -2.64 -5.71
CA LYS A 732 30.70 -2.10 -6.32
C LYS A 732 30.45 -2.76 -7.67
N ALA A 733 29.33 -3.48 -7.79
CA ALA A 733 28.80 -3.99 -9.04
C ALA A 733 27.70 -3.05 -9.57
N MET A 734 27.69 -2.77 -10.87
CA MET A 734 26.69 -1.92 -11.51
C MET A 734 26.16 -2.54 -12.80
N ALA A 735 24.84 -2.51 -12.98
CA ALA A 735 24.19 -2.90 -14.21
C ALA A 735 23.19 -1.82 -14.66
N SER A 736 23.04 -1.66 -15.97
CA SER A 736 22.06 -0.73 -16.54
C SER A 736 21.60 -1.19 -17.92
N SER A 737 20.32 -1.01 -18.20
CA SER A 737 19.67 -1.45 -19.44
C SER A 737 18.57 -0.48 -19.86
N ALA A 738 18.55 -0.11 -21.14
CA ALA A 738 17.47 0.70 -21.72
C ALA A 738 17.18 0.29 -23.17
N VAL A 739 15.95 0.55 -23.62
CA VAL A 739 15.57 0.52 -25.04
C VAL A 739 15.21 1.94 -25.47
N GLY A 740 16.01 2.50 -26.37
CA GLY A 740 16.04 3.93 -26.68
C GLY A 740 16.69 4.76 -25.56
N GLY A 741 16.77 6.07 -25.77
CA GLY A 741 17.31 7.02 -24.81
C GLY A 741 18.81 7.33 -24.97
N PRO A 742 19.40 8.05 -23.99
CA PRO A 742 20.80 8.47 -24.01
C PRO A 742 21.74 7.30 -23.73
N LEU A 743 22.97 7.39 -24.26
CA LEU A 743 24.02 6.41 -23.98
C LEU A 743 24.49 6.42 -22.52
N PRO A 744 24.98 5.28 -22.00
CA PRO A 744 25.78 5.25 -20.77
C PRO A 744 26.97 6.21 -20.86
N SER A 745 27.39 6.77 -19.72
CA SER A 745 28.64 7.54 -19.65
C SER A 745 29.79 6.65 -19.16
N PRO A 746 30.93 6.57 -19.87
CA PRO A 746 32.12 5.89 -19.39
C PRO A 746 32.64 6.46 -18.06
N ASP A 747 32.44 7.75 -17.79
CA ASP A 747 32.79 8.33 -16.48
C ASP A 747 32.03 7.66 -15.30
N ALA A 748 30.89 7.01 -15.57
CA ALA A 748 30.07 6.31 -14.58
C ALA A 748 30.53 4.86 -14.29
N VAL A 749 31.66 4.40 -14.84
CA VAL A 749 32.31 3.13 -14.42
C VAL A 749 33.45 3.34 -13.41
N SER A 750 33.86 4.59 -13.19
CA SER A 750 34.99 4.92 -12.31
C SER A 750 34.76 4.43 -10.88
N GLY A 751 35.62 3.52 -10.42
CA GLY A 751 35.55 2.91 -9.09
C GLY A 751 34.61 1.71 -8.94
N SER A 752 34.05 1.16 -10.03
CA SER A 752 33.15 -0.01 -10.00
C SER A 752 33.86 -1.30 -10.42
N GLN A 753 33.96 -2.27 -9.51
CA GLN A 753 34.70 -3.53 -9.71
C GLN A 753 34.08 -4.48 -10.74
N ALA A 754 32.77 -4.36 -11.03
CA ALA A 754 32.11 -5.07 -12.12
C ALA A 754 31.05 -4.19 -12.78
N VAL A 755 31.01 -4.13 -14.11
CA VAL A 755 30.07 -3.30 -14.87
C VAL A 755 29.53 -4.04 -16.09
N ALA A 756 28.21 -3.93 -16.29
CA ALA A 756 27.53 -4.25 -17.55
C ALA A 756 26.43 -3.22 -17.85
N TYR A 757 26.70 -2.30 -18.76
CA TYR A 757 25.72 -1.33 -19.26
C TYR A 757 25.35 -1.63 -20.72
N ALA A 758 24.07 -1.58 -21.07
CA ALA A 758 23.60 -1.76 -22.43
C ALA A 758 22.44 -0.81 -22.79
N THR A 759 22.36 -0.40 -24.05
CA THR A 759 21.25 0.38 -24.60
C THR A 759 20.96 -0.08 -26.02
N GLY A 760 19.77 -0.68 -26.22
CA GLY A 760 19.27 -1.08 -27.53
C GLY A 760 18.63 0.10 -28.26
N ALA A 761 18.71 0.13 -29.60
CA ALA A 761 18.24 1.20 -30.46
C ALA A 761 18.59 2.64 -29.95
N PRO A 762 19.88 2.93 -29.64
CA PRO A 762 20.30 4.18 -29.00
C PRO A 762 20.09 5.41 -29.90
N THR A 763 19.57 6.51 -29.35
CA THR A 763 19.13 7.66 -30.16
C THR A 763 20.23 8.63 -30.60
N ALA A 764 21.44 8.54 -30.02
CA ALA A 764 22.56 9.43 -30.34
C ALA A 764 23.94 8.77 -30.09
N VAL A 765 24.52 8.18 -31.15
CA VAL A 765 25.81 7.45 -31.08
C VAL A 765 26.99 8.16 -31.73
N SER A 766 26.74 9.11 -32.64
CA SER A 766 27.78 9.75 -33.47
C SER A 766 28.92 10.40 -32.66
N GLY A 767 28.62 10.89 -31.45
CA GLY A 767 29.61 11.52 -30.57
C GLY A 767 30.71 10.59 -30.07
N ARG A 768 30.40 9.30 -29.86
CA ARG A 768 31.38 8.26 -29.46
C ARG A 768 32.19 7.78 -30.66
N LEU A 769 31.50 7.54 -31.78
CA LEU A 769 32.12 7.08 -33.01
C LEU A 769 33.16 8.07 -33.55
N LEU A 770 32.99 9.39 -33.37
CA LEU A 770 33.97 10.40 -33.76
C LEU A 770 35.38 10.22 -33.17
N ALA A 771 35.53 9.51 -32.05
CA ALA A 771 36.85 9.17 -31.48
C ALA A 771 37.49 7.91 -32.12
N ASN A 772 36.68 7.09 -32.79
CA ASN A 772 37.01 5.76 -33.30
C ASN A 772 36.82 5.71 -34.84
N PRO A 773 37.80 6.20 -35.62
CA PRO A 773 37.66 6.40 -37.06
C PRO A 773 37.61 5.10 -37.88
N THR A 774 38.20 4.00 -37.41
CA THR A 774 38.16 2.70 -38.10
C THR A 774 36.80 2.03 -37.94
N VAL A 775 36.21 2.08 -36.74
CA VAL A 775 34.83 1.64 -36.51
C VAL A 775 33.85 2.53 -37.29
N THR A 776 34.04 3.85 -37.27
CA THR A 776 33.23 4.79 -38.09
C THR A 776 33.31 4.50 -39.59
N LEU A 777 34.47 4.08 -40.10
CA LEU A 777 34.64 3.75 -41.52
C LEU A 777 33.93 2.45 -41.93
N ALA A 778 33.77 1.51 -40.99
CA ALA A 778 33.00 0.28 -41.20
C ALA A 778 31.48 0.44 -40.99
N LEU A 779 31.06 1.53 -40.34
CA LEU A 779 29.65 1.88 -40.10
C LEU A 779 29.25 3.12 -40.93
N PRO A 780 29.15 3.03 -42.27
CA PRO A 780 28.65 4.11 -43.11
C PRO A 780 27.16 4.39 -42.83
N ALA A 781 26.62 5.46 -43.43
CA ALA A 781 25.22 5.88 -43.28
C ALA A 781 24.16 4.92 -43.89
N ALA A 782 24.51 3.66 -44.12
CA ALA A 782 23.64 2.55 -44.53
C ALA A 782 23.82 1.32 -43.60
N SER A 783 24.30 1.57 -42.38
CA SER A 783 24.40 0.60 -41.28
C SER A 783 23.41 0.95 -40.18
N ASP A 784 22.71 -0.05 -39.66
CA ASP A 784 21.74 0.10 -38.59
C ASP A 784 22.40 -0.27 -37.25
N ILE A 785 22.44 0.67 -36.30
CA ILE A 785 23.12 0.47 -35.01
C ILE A 785 22.11 -0.09 -34.00
N LEU A 786 22.31 -1.37 -33.67
CA LEU A 786 21.39 -2.20 -32.89
C LEU A 786 21.52 -1.90 -31.39
N ALA A 787 22.75 -1.79 -30.88
CA ALA A 787 23.00 -1.46 -29.48
C ALA A 787 24.35 -0.79 -29.24
N TYR A 788 24.48 -0.16 -28.07
CA TYR A 788 25.74 0.32 -27.48
C TYR A 788 25.84 -0.22 -26.05
N GLY A 789 27.05 -0.42 -25.53
CA GLY A 789 27.23 -0.80 -24.13
C GLY A 789 28.64 -0.61 -23.61
N VAL A 790 28.81 -0.91 -22.32
CA VAL A 790 30.08 -0.83 -21.59
C VAL A 790 30.23 -2.08 -20.73
N LEU A 791 31.36 -2.76 -20.86
CA LEU A 791 31.71 -3.95 -20.09
C LEU A 791 33.08 -3.77 -19.43
N GLY A 792 33.24 -4.24 -18.21
CA GLY A 792 34.53 -4.21 -17.54
C GLY A 792 34.51 -4.60 -16.07
N GLY A 793 35.68 -4.51 -15.46
CA GLY A 793 35.88 -4.70 -14.04
C GLY A 793 37.27 -4.31 -13.57
N ALA A 794 37.45 -4.29 -12.26
CA ALA A 794 38.71 -3.97 -11.61
C ALA A 794 38.81 -4.68 -10.25
N TYR A 795 40.01 -4.74 -9.69
CA TYR A 795 40.20 -5.25 -8.33
C TYR A 795 39.54 -4.34 -7.28
N ALA A 796 39.25 -4.91 -6.11
CA ALA A 796 38.74 -4.16 -4.96
C ALA A 796 39.72 -3.05 -4.53
N THR A 797 39.17 -1.87 -4.19
CA THR A 797 39.99 -0.73 -3.74
C THR A 797 40.28 -0.82 -2.24
N GLY A 798 41.50 -0.44 -1.85
CA GLY A 798 41.96 -0.50 -0.46
C GLY A 798 42.39 -1.89 0.06
N THR A 799 42.07 -2.95 -0.67
CA THR A 799 42.49 -4.32 -0.36
C THR A 799 43.99 -4.50 -0.66
N PRO A 800 44.77 -5.21 0.17
CA PRO A 800 46.14 -5.61 -0.19
C PRO A 800 46.17 -6.54 -1.42
N SER A 801 47.32 -6.62 -2.10
CA SER A 801 47.53 -7.62 -3.17
C SER A 801 47.30 -9.04 -2.64
N GLY A 802 46.28 -9.71 -3.15
CA GLY A 802 45.67 -10.87 -2.49
C GLY A 802 45.56 -12.10 -3.40
N SER A 803 44.54 -12.92 -3.11
CA SER A 803 44.14 -14.02 -4.00
C SER A 803 43.61 -13.46 -5.33
N ALA A 804 43.69 -14.25 -6.40
CA ALA A 804 43.04 -13.89 -7.65
C ALA A 804 41.51 -14.02 -7.51
N GLN A 805 40.80 -12.93 -7.79
CA GLN A 805 39.35 -12.76 -7.69
C GLN A 805 38.73 -12.66 -9.08
N THR A 806 37.53 -13.22 -9.25
CA THR A 806 36.83 -13.28 -10.56
C THR A 806 35.69 -12.27 -10.62
N TYR A 807 35.86 -11.23 -11.44
CA TYR A 807 34.86 -10.19 -11.70
C TYR A 807 34.17 -10.46 -13.04
N GLN A 808 32.84 -10.35 -13.10
CA GLN A 808 32.05 -10.69 -14.29
C GLN A 808 31.14 -9.52 -14.70
N GLY A 809 31.09 -9.26 -16.01
CA GLY A 809 30.09 -8.42 -16.65
C GLY A 809 29.54 -9.12 -17.89
N GLU A 810 28.23 -9.13 -18.08
CA GLU A 810 27.57 -9.74 -19.23
C GLU A 810 26.41 -8.87 -19.73
N SER A 811 26.28 -8.77 -21.05
CA SER A 811 25.15 -8.11 -21.71
C SER A 811 24.44 -9.08 -22.64
N THR A 812 23.13 -9.26 -22.45
CA THR A 812 22.25 -10.08 -23.31
C THR A 812 21.30 -9.15 -24.06
N LEU A 813 21.15 -9.36 -25.36
CA LEU A 813 20.52 -8.44 -26.30
C LEU A 813 19.68 -9.24 -27.31
N SER A 814 18.40 -8.91 -27.46
CA SER A 814 17.47 -9.56 -28.40
C SER A 814 16.86 -8.54 -29.36
N PHE A 815 16.96 -8.78 -30.67
CA PHE A 815 16.54 -7.84 -31.72
C PHE A 815 15.50 -8.43 -32.69
N ASP A 816 14.47 -7.66 -33.02
CA ASP A 816 13.52 -8.00 -34.10
C ASP A 816 14.17 -7.71 -35.45
N THR A 817 14.52 -8.78 -36.16
CA THR A 817 15.20 -8.67 -37.45
C THR A 817 14.32 -8.12 -38.57
N THR A 818 12.99 -8.08 -38.37
CA THR A 818 12.05 -7.49 -39.33
C THR A 818 12.03 -5.95 -39.30
N GLN A 819 12.59 -5.34 -38.25
CA GLN A 819 12.66 -3.89 -38.06
C GLN A 819 13.96 -3.25 -38.56
N ILE A 820 14.92 -4.06 -39.03
CA ILE A 820 16.19 -3.56 -39.58
C ILE A 820 15.89 -2.93 -40.96
N ALA A 821 16.36 -1.70 -41.18
CA ALA A 821 15.94 -0.88 -42.30
C ALA A 821 16.59 -1.30 -43.63
N ASN A 822 17.72 -2.01 -43.54
CA ASN A 822 18.45 -2.60 -44.64
C ASN A 822 18.21 -4.12 -44.71
N PRO A 823 18.34 -4.78 -45.88
CA PRO A 823 18.38 -6.24 -45.92
C PRO A 823 19.60 -6.74 -45.13
N PRO A 824 19.47 -7.79 -44.29
CA PRO A 824 20.52 -8.29 -43.41
C PRO A 824 21.91 -8.35 -44.07
N GLN A 825 22.87 -7.63 -43.47
CA GLN A 825 24.25 -7.53 -43.95
C GLN A 825 25.15 -8.43 -43.09
N HIS A 826 26.29 -7.92 -42.61
CA HIS A 826 27.16 -8.62 -41.66
C HIS A 826 26.94 -8.08 -40.24
N LEU A 827 27.02 -8.98 -39.25
CA LEU A 827 26.94 -8.60 -37.85
C LEU A 827 28.30 -8.05 -37.41
N LEU A 828 28.34 -6.74 -37.15
CA LEU A 828 29.56 -6.02 -36.81
C LEU A 828 29.57 -5.65 -35.32
N ILE A 829 30.66 -6.01 -34.64
CA ILE A 829 30.93 -5.59 -33.26
C ILE A 829 32.10 -4.61 -33.29
N GLY A 830 31.81 -3.34 -33.06
CA GLY A 830 32.82 -2.30 -32.86
C GLY A 830 33.29 -2.28 -31.40
N LEU A 831 34.60 -2.29 -31.20
CA LEU A 831 35.28 -2.21 -29.93
C LEU A 831 35.90 -0.81 -29.81
N LEU A 832 35.62 -0.12 -28.71
CA LEU A 832 35.79 1.32 -28.55
C LEU A 832 36.47 1.65 -27.21
N ASP A 833 37.19 2.78 -27.20
CA ASP A 833 37.62 3.53 -26.01
C ASP A 833 38.11 2.68 -24.80
N PRO A 834 39.03 1.69 -24.97
CA PRO A 834 39.40 0.79 -23.88
C PRO A 834 40.23 1.49 -22.79
N VAL A 835 39.84 1.28 -21.53
CA VAL A 835 40.49 1.84 -20.35
C VAL A 835 41.14 0.73 -19.54
N GLY A 836 42.48 0.71 -19.53
CA GLY A 836 43.27 -0.12 -18.63
C GLY A 836 43.60 0.62 -17.34
N LEU A 837 43.39 -0.02 -16.19
CA LEU A 837 43.87 0.46 -14.89
C LEU A 837 45.14 -0.30 -14.48
N GLY A 838 45.95 0.32 -13.60
CA GLY A 838 47.18 -0.27 -13.09
C GLY A 838 48.33 -0.26 -14.11
N THR A 839 49.32 -1.15 -13.89
CA THR A 839 50.47 -1.35 -14.80
C THR A 839 50.64 -2.81 -15.23
N VAL A 840 49.75 -3.69 -14.77
CA VAL A 840 49.73 -5.14 -15.00
C VAL A 840 48.27 -5.59 -15.12
N LEU A 841 48.06 -6.79 -15.66
CA LEU A 841 46.75 -7.40 -15.84
C LEU A 841 46.88 -8.90 -15.53
N GLY A 842 46.09 -9.42 -14.59
CA GLY A 842 46.06 -10.85 -14.26
C GLY A 842 45.52 -11.69 -15.43
N GLY A 843 44.43 -11.23 -16.04
CA GLY A 843 43.92 -11.68 -17.33
C GLY A 843 42.40 -11.69 -17.39
N PHE A 844 41.82 -11.64 -18.59
CA PHE A 844 40.38 -11.77 -18.78
C PHE A 844 40.01 -12.59 -20.01
N ASP A 845 38.87 -13.26 -19.95
CA ASP A 845 38.19 -13.83 -21.10
C ASP A 845 37.11 -12.87 -21.62
N PHE A 846 37.07 -12.68 -22.94
CA PHE A 846 35.96 -12.02 -23.64
C PHE A 846 35.34 -13.01 -24.64
N ALA A 847 34.02 -13.16 -24.60
CA ALA A 847 33.27 -14.07 -25.47
C ALA A 847 32.01 -13.42 -26.05
N ILE A 848 31.62 -13.89 -27.23
CA ILE A 848 30.39 -13.52 -27.93
C ILE A 848 29.67 -14.79 -28.34
N VAL A 849 28.41 -14.88 -27.92
CA VAL A 849 27.48 -15.97 -28.23
C VAL A 849 26.36 -15.40 -29.08
N GLU A 850 26.01 -16.11 -30.15
CA GLU A 850 24.95 -15.79 -31.10
C GLU A 850 24.08 -17.05 -31.23
N GLU A 851 22.76 -16.94 -31.04
CA GLU A 851 21.83 -18.08 -31.11
C GLU A 851 22.24 -19.26 -30.19
N GLY A 852 22.81 -18.93 -29.02
CA GLY A 852 23.36 -19.91 -28.07
C GLY A 852 24.70 -20.54 -28.45
N ALA A 853 25.25 -20.27 -29.64
CA ALA A 853 26.54 -20.76 -30.11
C ALA A 853 27.67 -19.73 -29.95
N THR A 854 28.82 -20.14 -29.42
CA THR A 854 29.98 -19.25 -29.25
C THR A 854 30.64 -18.95 -30.61
N VAL A 855 30.46 -17.73 -31.13
CA VAL A 855 31.03 -17.27 -32.41
C VAL A 855 32.38 -16.58 -32.25
N PHE A 856 32.67 -16.03 -31.07
CA PHE A 856 33.99 -15.50 -30.71
C PHE A 856 34.32 -15.83 -29.25
N GLN A 857 35.56 -16.22 -28.96
CA GLN A 857 36.10 -16.26 -27.61
C GLN A 857 37.60 -15.99 -27.64
N ARG A 858 38.10 -15.17 -26.71
CA ARG A 858 39.53 -14.91 -26.55
C ARG A 858 39.92 -14.50 -25.13
N THR A 859 40.93 -15.18 -24.60
CA THR A 859 41.65 -14.80 -23.38
C THR A 859 42.73 -13.74 -23.67
N PHE A 860 42.90 -12.81 -22.74
CA PHE A 860 43.94 -11.79 -22.72
C PHE A 860 44.69 -11.85 -21.40
N THR A 861 46.03 -11.83 -21.44
CA THR A 861 46.91 -11.89 -20.25
C THR A 861 48.03 -10.84 -20.30
N ASP A 862 47.86 -9.82 -21.15
CA ASP A 862 48.78 -8.70 -21.32
C ASP A 862 47.98 -7.43 -21.61
N LEU A 863 48.24 -6.37 -20.84
CA LEU A 863 47.45 -5.13 -20.89
C LEU A 863 47.66 -4.36 -22.21
N ALA A 864 48.86 -4.38 -22.78
CA ALA A 864 49.13 -3.69 -24.04
C ALA A 864 48.49 -4.41 -25.23
N ALA A 865 48.45 -5.75 -25.21
CA ALA A 865 47.76 -6.56 -26.19
C ALA A 865 46.23 -6.44 -26.09
N ALA A 866 45.69 -6.26 -24.89
CA ALA A 866 44.28 -5.94 -24.68
C ALA A 866 43.94 -4.53 -25.21
N LEU A 867 44.63 -3.48 -24.74
CA LEU A 867 44.44 -2.10 -25.21
C LEU A 867 44.55 -2.00 -26.74
N TRP A 868 45.55 -2.64 -27.35
CA TRP A 868 45.70 -2.65 -28.81
C TRP A 868 44.60 -3.42 -29.55
N PHE A 869 43.99 -4.44 -28.93
CA PHE A 869 42.90 -5.20 -29.56
C PHE A 869 41.56 -4.48 -29.47
N PHE A 870 41.26 -3.81 -28.35
CA PHE A 870 39.96 -3.17 -28.13
C PHE A 870 39.90 -1.71 -28.61
N ASN A 871 41.03 -1.09 -28.96
CA ASN A 871 41.07 0.29 -29.45
C ASN A 871 40.67 0.37 -30.94
N ASP A 872 39.54 1.01 -31.25
CA ASP A 872 39.08 1.33 -32.61
C ASP A 872 39.12 0.12 -33.56
N ARG A 873 38.51 -0.99 -33.14
CA ARG A 873 38.54 -2.27 -33.85
C ARG A 873 37.15 -2.77 -34.20
N VAL A 874 37.00 -3.33 -35.40
CA VAL A 874 35.78 -4.05 -35.81
C VAL A 874 36.04 -5.55 -35.80
N LEU A 875 35.09 -6.31 -35.25
CA LEU A 875 34.94 -7.74 -35.48
C LEU A 875 33.76 -7.94 -36.44
N ASP A 876 34.04 -8.48 -37.62
CA ASP A 876 33.04 -8.90 -38.60
C ASP A 876 32.72 -10.37 -38.32
N LEU A 877 31.48 -10.65 -37.87
CA LEU A 877 31.00 -12.00 -37.57
C LEU A 877 30.31 -12.68 -38.77
N GLY A 878 30.38 -12.07 -39.96
CA GLY A 878 29.80 -12.56 -41.20
C GLY A 878 28.29 -12.31 -41.32
N SER A 879 27.72 -12.77 -42.44
CA SER A 879 26.27 -12.75 -42.67
C SER A 879 25.53 -13.59 -41.63
N TRP A 880 24.55 -12.95 -40.98
CA TRP A 880 23.69 -13.55 -39.95
C TRP A 880 22.32 -13.97 -40.50
N SER A 881 21.99 -13.57 -41.73
CA SER A 881 20.75 -13.89 -42.48
C SER A 881 20.28 -15.35 -42.40
N ASP A 882 21.24 -16.28 -42.40
CA ASP A 882 21.02 -17.73 -42.48
C ASP A 882 21.18 -18.40 -41.10
N ARG A 883 21.37 -17.59 -40.04
CA ARG A 883 21.69 -18.03 -38.67
C ARG A 883 20.59 -17.72 -37.65
N VAL A 884 19.81 -16.66 -37.87
CA VAL A 884 18.66 -16.25 -37.03
C VAL A 884 17.73 -17.43 -36.70
N SER A 885 17.21 -17.46 -35.47
CA SER A 885 16.19 -18.42 -35.08
C SER A 885 14.88 -18.30 -35.88
N ALA A 886 14.08 -19.37 -35.88
CA ALA A 886 12.88 -19.51 -36.71
C ALA A 886 11.69 -18.62 -36.28
N ASP A 887 11.86 -17.84 -35.20
CA ASP A 887 10.98 -16.79 -34.71
C ASP A 887 11.28 -15.40 -35.33
N GLY A 888 12.47 -15.23 -35.94
CA GLY A 888 12.91 -13.96 -36.52
C GLY A 888 13.59 -13.01 -35.53
N VAL A 889 13.97 -13.49 -34.35
CA VAL A 889 14.74 -12.74 -33.35
C VAL A 889 16.22 -13.10 -33.45
N LEU A 890 17.10 -12.10 -33.33
CA LEU A 890 18.55 -12.29 -33.19
C LEU A 890 18.95 -12.14 -31.72
N ASP A 891 19.39 -13.23 -31.10
CA ASP A 891 19.82 -13.30 -29.71
C ASP A 891 21.36 -13.29 -29.59
N LEU A 892 21.89 -12.24 -28.94
CA LEU A 892 23.32 -12.04 -28.70
C LEU A 892 23.63 -11.95 -27.20
N ARG A 893 24.75 -12.55 -26.79
CA ARG A 893 25.30 -12.42 -25.44
C ARG A 893 26.80 -12.15 -25.47
N LEU A 894 27.20 -11.00 -24.94
CA LEU A 894 28.60 -10.58 -24.80
C LEU A 894 29.00 -10.72 -23.33
N SER A 895 30.01 -11.53 -23.03
CA SER A 895 30.49 -11.74 -21.66
C SER A 895 31.97 -11.42 -21.48
N PHE A 896 32.28 -10.83 -20.33
CA PHE A 896 33.60 -10.39 -19.89
C PHE A 896 33.86 -10.95 -18.49
N THR A 897 34.94 -11.72 -18.35
CA THR A 897 35.33 -12.35 -17.07
C THR A 897 36.79 -12.04 -16.76
N LEU A 898 37.02 -11.13 -15.81
CA LEU A 898 38.34 -10.69 -15.35
C LEU A 898 38.79 -11.52 -14.13
N LEU A 899 40.02 -12.01 -14.17
CA LEU A 899 40.73 -12.64 -13.06
C LEU A 899 41.89 -11.74 -12.64
N GLU A 900 41.75 -11.05 -11.51
CA GLU A 900 42.75 -10.07 -11.04
C GLU A 900 43.11 -10.28 -9.55
N SER A 901 44.33 -9.90 -9.17
CA SER A 901 44.91 -10.02 -7.82
C SER A 901 45.59 -8.73 -7.33
N GLN A 902 45.78 -7.75 -8.22
CA GLN A 902 46.54 -6.53 -7.97
C GLN A 902 45.63 -5.33 -7.74
N PRO A 903 45.82 -4.56 -6.65
CA PRO A 903 45.04 -3.34 -6.39
C PRO A 903 45.18 -2.32 -7.51
N ASP A 904 44.13 -1.53 -7.70
CA ASP A 904 44.02 -0.48 -8.73
C ASP A 904 44.27 -0.97 -10.17
N SER A 905 44.21 -2.28 -10.43
CA SER A 905 44.34 -2.90 -11.76
C SER A 905 42.98 -3.39 -12.27
N GLY A 906 42.78 -3.35 -13.59
CA GLY A 906 41.47 -3.64 -14.20
C GLY A 906 41.41 -3.26 -15.67
N PHE A 907 40.25 -3.54 -16.29
CA PHE A 907 40.02 -3.26 -17.71
C PHE A 907 38.53 -2.98 -17.98
N TYR A 908 38.25 -1.95 -18.77
CA TYR A 908 36.92 -1.61 -19.28
C TYR A 908 36.99 -1.34 -20.78
N MET A 909 35.88 -1.56 -21.47
CA MET A 909 35.70 -1.22 -22.89
C MET A 909 34.28 -0.76 -23.16
N ASP A 910 34.15 0.11 -24.15
CA ASP A 910 32.87 0.42 -24.78
C ASP A 910 32.70 -0.47 -26.02
N TYR A 911 31.46 -0.83 -26.36
CA TYR A 911 31.15 -1.62 -27.55
C TYR A 911 29.92 -1.09 -28.29
N VAL A 912 29.87 -1.33 -29.60
CA VAL A 912 28.72 -1.05 -30.46
C VAL A 912 28.38 -2.29 -31.29
N VAL A 913 27.09 -2.62 -31.38
CA VAL A 913 26.54 -3.72 -32.20
C VAL A 913 25.80 -3.07 -33.37
N ALA A 914 26.09 -3.50 -34.59
CA ALA A 914 25.47 -2.96 -35.79
C ALA A 914 25.29 -4.01 -36.89
N ASP A 915 24.28 -3.84 -37.73
CA ASP A 915 24.24 -4.46 -39.06
C ASP A 915 24.97 -3.55 -40.05
N GLY A 916 25.91 -4.09 -40.81
CA GLY A 916 26.73 -3.29 -41.73
C GLY A 916 27.47 -4.06 -42.81
N PRO A 917 28.06 -3.35 -43.78
CA PRO A 917 28.60 -3.97 -44.96
C PRO A 917 29.87 -4.77 -44.64
N ALA A 918 29.99 -5.95 -45.26
CA ALA A 918 31.13 -6.85 -45.12
C ALA A 918 32.48 -6.12 -45.18
N VAL A 919 33.24 -6.18 -44.09
CA VAL A 919 34.46 -5.37 -43.92
C VAL A 919 35.54 -5.90 -44.86
N PRO A 920 36.03 -5.11 -45.84
CA PRO A 920 36.95 -5.65 -46.85
C PRO A 920 38.28 -6.10 -46.23
N LEU A 921 38.50 -7.41 -46.20
CA LEU A 921 39.81 -7.99 -45.86
C LEU A 921 40.90 -7.31 -46.71
N PRO A 922 42.01 -6.81 -46.11
CA PRO A 922 43.10 -6.20 -46.86
C PRO A 922 43.59 -7.15 -47.94
N SER A 923 43.32 -6.81 -49.20
CA SER A 923 43.49 -7.78 -50.28
C SER A 923 44.95 -8.23 -50.37
N VAL A 924 45.16 -9.53 -50.60
CA VAL A 924 46.50 -10.15 -50.55
C VAL A 924 47.52 -9.44 -51.46
N ALA A 925 47.03 -8.77 -52.52
CA ALA A 925 47.81 -7.89 -53.38
C ALA A 925 48.56 -6.75 -52.63
N TRP A 926 47.97 -6.15 -51.60
CA TRP A 926 48.64 -5.10 -50.80
C TRP A 926 49.75 -5.66 -49.90
N LEU A 927 49.51 -6.80 -49.25
CA LEU A 927 50.54 -7.49 -48.46
C LEU A 927 51.69 -7.98 -49.35
N LEU A 928 51.39 -8.52 -50.53
CA LEU A 928 52.39 -8.94 -51.51
C LEU A 928 53.18 -7.73 -52.07
N GLY A 929 52.49 -6.62 -52.35
CA GLY A 929 53.07 -5.38 -52.85
C GLY A 929 54.02 -4.72 -51.85
N ALA A 930 53.62 -4.63 -50.57
CA ALA A 930 54.48 -4.12 -49.50
C ALA A 930 55.73 -5.00 -49.31
N GLY A 931 55.58 -6.34 -49.34
CA GLY A 931 56.71 -7.26 -49.28
C GLY A 931 57.71 -7.09 -50.43
N LEU A 932 57.22 -6.94 -51.67
CA LEU A 932 58.05 -6.73 -52.86
C LEU A 932 58.76 -5.36 -52.85
N LEU A 933 58.13 -4.32 -52.32
CA LEU A 933 58.77 -3.01 -52.13
C LEU A 933 59.86 -3.04 -51.05
N GLY A 934 59.64 -3.75 -49.94
CA GLY A 934 60.68 -3.96 -48.93
C GLY A 934 61.90 -4.73 -49.47
N TRP A 935 61.67 -5.78 -50.27
CA TRP A 935 62.75 -6.62 -50.82
C TRP A 935 63.57 -5.93 -51.92
N SER A 936 62.95 -5.04 -52.70
CA SER A 936 63.66 -4.23 -53.71
C SER A 936 64.47 -3.07 -53.12
N ALA A 937 64.12 -2.58 -51.93
CA ALA A 937 64.97 -1.65 -51.17
C ALA A 937 66.23 -2.35 -50.59
N ALA A 938 66.06 -3.54 -50.00
CA ALA A 938 67.14 -4.28 -49.35
C ALA A 938 68.29 -4.70 -50.30
N THR A 939 68.00 -4.88 -51.59
CA THR A 939 68.95 -5.41 -52.58
C THR A 939 69.88 -4.35 -53.22
N ARG A 940 69.65 -3.04 -53.01
CA ARG A 940 70.55 -1.97 -53.50
C ARG A 940 71.63 -1.52 -52.51
N ALA A 941 71.60 -1.98 -51.25
CA ALA A 941 72.47 -1.49 -50.18
C ALA A 941 73.82 -2.23 -50.02
N ARG A 942 74.21 -3.12 -50.96
CA ARG A 942 75.46 -3.92 -50.87
C ARG A 942 76.27 -3.98 -52.17
N ALA A 943 76.68 -2.82 -52.70
CA ALA A 943 77.74 -2.71 -53.69
C ALA A 943 78.45 -1.35 -53.59
N GLY A 944 79.58 -1.30 -52.88
CA GLY A 944 80.39 -0.09 -52.72
C GLY A 944 81.88 -0.36 -52.91
N SER A 945 82.63 0.70 -53.27
CA SER A 945 84.07 0.69 -53.61
C SER A 945 84.41 0.07 -54.99
N SER A 946 85.42 0.53 -55.75
CA SER A 946 86.41 1.60 -55.47
C SER A 946 86.97 2.29 -56.73
N ALA A 947 87.53 3.50 -56.51
CA ALA A 947 88.65 4.16 -57.22
C ALA A 947 88.57 4.54 -58.73
N GLY A 948 89.02 5.77 -59.05
CA GLY A 948 89.51 6.16 -60.39
C GLY A 948 89.05 7.52 -60.94
N GLY A 949 89.84 8.58 -60.75
CA GLY A 949 89.79 9.83 -61.56
C GLY A 949 91.14 10.06 -62.27
N PRO A 950 91.46 11.24 -62.84
CA PRO A 950 90.73 12.52 -62.91
C PRO A 950 90.39 12.86 -64.41
N ALA A 951 90.39 14.05 -65.02
CA ALA A 951 90.79 15.43 -64.68
C ALA A 951 90.19 16.49 -65.65
N HIS A 952 90.19 17.77 -65.23
CA HIS A 952 90.09 19.02 -66.05
C HIS A 952 88.75 19.30 -66.79
N ARG A 953 88.30 20.56 -67.01
CA ARG A 953 88.83 21.91 -66.66
C ARG A 953 87.69 22.96 -66.65
N ARG A 954 87.72 23.94 -65.71
CA ARG A 954 87.38 25.40 -65.84
C ARG A 954 86.07 25.85 -66.57
N VAL A 955 85.27 26.84 -66.14
CA VAL A 955 85.36 27.94 -65.14
C VAL A 955 83.94 28.24 -64.58
N GLY A 956 83.80 28.81 -63.36
CA GLY A 956 82.56 29.49 -62.87
C GLY A 956 82.68 31.02 -62.99
N PRO A 957 82.32 31.83 -61.95
CA PRO A 957 81.24 31.67 -60.95
C PRO A 957 80.49 32.99 -60.62
N ARG A 958 79.35 32.96 -59.89
CA ARG A 958 79.07 33.86 -58.73
C ARG A 958 77.79 33.53 -57.94
N VAL A 959 77.74 34.11 -56.72
CA VAL A 959 76.82 33.93 -55.57
C VAL A 959 76.98 35.22 -54.67
N PRO A 960 76.26 35.47 -53.54
CA PRO A 960 75.34 34.61 -52.76
C PRO A 960 74.00 35.27 -52.30
N SER A 961 73.27 34.57 -51.43
CA SER A 961 72.26 35.04 -50.44
C SER A 961 70.86 35.43 -50.92
N LYS A 962 69.81 35.28 -50.11
CA LYS A 962 69.76 34.76 -48.72
C LYS A 962 69.20 33.34 -48.66
#